data_AF-A0AAD9DU14-F1
#
_entry.id   AF-A0AAD9DU14-F1
#
_cell.length_a   1.000
_cell.length_b   1.000
_cell.length_c   1.000
_cell.angle_alpha   90.00
_cell.angle_beta   90.00
_cell.angle_gamma   90.00
#
_symmetry.space_group_name_H-M   'P 1'
#
loop_
_entity.id
_entity.type
_entity.pdbx_description
1 polymer ?
#
loop_
_entity_poly.entity_id
_entity_poly.type
_entity_poly.pdbx_seq_one_letter_code
_entity_poly.pdbx_strand_id
1 'polypeptide(L)'
;ERRDLGRGVDMENLTTEVSEGVHITCNTSGRHDFIFTFVPVIYACNFLVGVVGNSIVVAVIFRFMKLKTVASVLVLNLAVSDLTFLFTLPLWATFTATGYHWPFGSFLCKASGGLAVFNFYASIFFLTALSVDRYLAVVHPVGSRRHRTPLCARVSCALVWVAALLLSAPAALNRDAHQVKGGANTLCGVLHGGQRRHVLVTFAVLKSVLGFLAPFLIIVTCYCRMGRALLGARGVPRKSTRARGDETLRMLAAAVLAFFVCWAPHQVVYSMDLLAMLEVVTDCRTLDIIDTAMPFSICLAYFNSCVNPVLYGFVGRNFRKNVQRLLRCGPVSGGLHPHTSSRTNTLSQRASKLLHLPSTCKHAPKIALCPMAVARVCRKTPGDWVRPEGPTGYKGGPRKAAGHTGTMKLLLFLGLATVALCELKKFEGDKVLRLKPVVAMHVSFIEELANSMEVDFWSPDSADMVTVGMDVDIHIPASHADMAFIMLQQSDMKYKVLIDDVQVAVDTQLDSGMKTRSHSLTKYNNWDTVQGWISSMTSAHPTLISRLVLGSTFEGRAMHLLKIGRCTGSTKPAIFMDCGIHAREWISPAFCQWFINKAVSTYGTDSQMTSLLDTMDIFVLPVFNIDGYEHTWKTDRMWRKTRSRRNGSPCVGADPNRNFDAGWCTLGASSNPCSDTYCGASVESEIEVRNVADFIRKNKSVIKAYLTIHSYSQLLLFPYSYKYDLAADHNELLQVAEGAAETLRSLYGTRYTSGPGATTIYPAAGGSDDWAYDLGVKYSYTFELRDTGRYGFLLPESQIQPTYQAFVTLATTDSYAKGVMVLGKSLRNHNTSRKLVALIGPHVSETSRAVLHKLYDEVRLVDVLDSGDTAHLALMKRPDLGVTFTKLHCWSLTHYSKCVFMDADTLVLANVDELFDREELSAAPDPGWPDCFNSGVFVFRPSEDTYSKLLQYCTEHGSFDGKSPSVYCRLRGCTEGVGMLGRKCVLLASRHLLRDIIPMWSGIKLNGVCRC
;
A
#
# COMPACT_ATOMS: atom_id res chain seq x y z
N GLU A 1 65.91 -6.18 -10.13
CA GLU A 1 67.09 -7.09 -10.23
C GLU A 1 66.61 -8.49 -9.88
N ARG A 2 66.81 -9.58 -10.62
CA ARG A 2 67.80 -9.94 -11.65
C ARG A 2 67.13 -10.63 -12.84
N ARG A 3 67.61 -10.30 -14.05
CA ARG A 3 67.64 -11.18 -15.24
C ARG A 3 68.67 -12.30 -15.00
N ASP A 4 68.64 -13.27 -15.90
CA ASP A 4 69.64 -14.34 -16.13
C ASP A 4 69.34 -15.67 -15.44
N LEU A 5 68.66 -16.53 -16.21
CA LEU A 5 69.26 -17.79 -16.66
C LEU A 5 68.51 -18.25 -17.92
N GLY A 6 69.01 -17.77 -19.06
CA GLY A 6 68.64 -18.22 -20.38
C GLY A 6 69.77 -17.94 -21.35
N ARG A 7 70.70 -18.89 -21.52
CA ARG A 7 71.20 -19.32 -22.84
C ARG A 7 72.18 -20.49 -22.74
N GLY A 8 71.75 -21.61 -23.35
CA GLY A 8 72.54 -22.50 -24.21
C GLY A 8 73.47 -23.49 -23.53
N VAL A 9 73.21 -24.79 -23.69
CA VAL A 9 74.14 -25.80 -24.24
C VAL A 9 73.30 -27.00 -24.73
N ASP A 10 73.54 -27.43 -25.96
CA ASP A 10 73.00 -28.64 -26.60
C ASP A 10 73.46 -29.93 -25.92
N MET A 11 72.62 -30.97 -25.94
CA MET A 11 73.11 -32.36 -25.91
C MET A 11 72.16 -33.26 -26.70
N GLU A 12 72.60 -33.64 -27.90
CA GLU A 12 72.01 -34.69 -28.72
C GLU A 12 72.29 -36.10 -28.14
N ASN A 13 71.29 -36.98 -28.31
CA ASN A 13 71.35 -38.39 -28.77
C ASN A 13 70.75 -39.53 -27.92
N LEU A 14 70.01 -40.37 -28.67
CA LEU A 14 69.38 -41.69 -28.43
C LEU A 14 68.12 -41.72 -27.54
N THR A 15 66.95 -42.25 -27.92
CA THR A 15 66.54 -43.16 -29.02
C THR A 15 65.01 -43.12 -29.12
N THR A 16 64.50 -43.08 -30.37
CA THR A 16 63.23 -43.67 -30.87
C THR A 16 62.09 -43.94 -29.87
N GLU A 17 60.99 -43.19 -30.00
CA GLU A 17 59.72 -43.73 -30.52
C GLU A 17 58.66 -42.62 -30.65
N VAL A 18 57.87 -42.73 -31.71
CA VAL A 18 56.91 -41.75 -32.21
C VAL A 18 55.83 -41.44 -31.17
N SER A 19 55.69 -40.17 -30.79
CA SER A 19 54.40 -39.65 -30.30
C SER A 19 53.97 -38.50 -31.20
N GLU A 20 52.92 -38.72 -31.98
CA GLU A 20 52.16 -37.66 -32.66
C GLU A 20 51.69 -36.64 -31.60
N GLY A 21 52.47 -35.58 -31.43
CA GLY A 21 52.13 -34.44 -30.58
C GLY A 21 51.48 -33.35 -31.43
N VAL A 22 50.23 -33.02 -31.13
CA VAL A 22 49.60 -31.81 -31.65
C VAL A 22 50.38 -30.59 -31.12
N HIS A 23 51.04 -29.88 -32.04
CA HIS A 23 51.79 -28.67 -31.74
C HIS A 23 50.81 -27.49 -31.60
N ILE A 24 50.51 -27.03 -30.38
CA ILE A 24 49.80 -25.77 -30.14
C ILE A 24 50.75 -24.80 -29.44
N THR A 25 51.39 -23.93 -30.22
CA THR A 25 52.20 -22.81 -29.73
C THR A 25 51.37 -21.52 -29.73
N CYS A 26 50.39 -21.42 -28.84
CA CYS A 26 49.86 -20.11 -28.48
C CYS A 26 50.90 -19.43 -27.59
N ASN A 27 51.62 -18.43 -28.11
CA ASN A 27 52.53 -17.60 -27.33
C ASN A 27 51.68 -16.66 -26.46
N THR A 28 51.24 -17.13 -25.29
CA THR A 28 50.34 -16.41 -24.39
C THR A 28 51.06 -15.22 -23.75
N SER A 29 50.96 -14.06 -24.37
CA SER A 29 51.43 -12.76 -23.85
C SER A 29 50.48 -12.15 -22.80
N GLY A 30 49.76 -12.99 -22.04
CA GLY A 30 48.69 -12.59 -21.13
C GLY A 30 48.97 -12.92 -19.67
N ARG A 31 50.22 -12.79 -19.19
CA ARG A 31 50.48 -12.84 -17.74
C ARG A 31 50.00 -11.53 -17.13
N HIS A 32 48.72 -11.50 -16.80
CA HIS A 32 48.11 -10.42 -16.06
C HIS A 32 48.60 -10.46 -14.61
N ASP A 33 49.77 -9.89 -14.34
CA ASP A 33 50.36 -9.83 -12.99
C ASP A 33 49.39 -9.26 -11.95
N PHE A 34 48.43 -8.43 -12.39
CA PHE A 34 47.37 -7.89 -11.56
C PHE A 34 46.44 -8.96 -10.95
N ILE A 35 46.29 -10.14 -11.57
CA ILE A 35 45.45 -11.24 -11.05
C ILE A 35 45.98 -11.73 -9.69
N PHE A 36 47.30 -11.78 -9.52
CA PHE A 36 47.95 -12.19 -8.28
C PHE A 36 47.73 -11.22 -7.12
N THR A 37 47.24 -10.01 -7.39
CA THR A 37 46.86 -9.03 -6.37
C THR A 37 45.33 -8.95 -6.23
N PHE A 38 44.63 -8.85 -7.35
CA PHE A 38 43.20 -8.58 -7.39
C PHE A 38 42.33 -9.75 -6.91
N VAL A 39 42.63 -10.99 -7.33
CA VAL A 39 41.84 -12.17 -6.94
C VAL A 39 41.94 -12.47 -5.44
N PRO A 40 43.13 -12.43 -4.80
CA PRO A 40 43.24 -12.57 -3.35
C PRO A 40 42.46 -11.50 -2.58
N VAL A 41 42.46 -10.25 -3.05
CA VAL A 41 41.66 -9.17 -2.44
C VAL A 41 40.17 -9.50 -2.49
N ILE A 42 39.65 -9.99 -3.63
CA ILE A 42 38.25 -10.42 -3.72
C ILE A 42 37.96 -11.60 -2.79
N TYR A 43 38.84 -12.60 -2.73
CA TYR A 43 38.66 -13.74 -1.82
C TYR A 43 38.66 -13.31 -0.35
N ALA A 44 39.51 -12.36 0.03
CA ALA A 44 39.51 -11.77 1.38
C ALA A 44 38.21 -11.02 1.68
N CYS A 45 37.72 -10.20 0.75
CA CYS A 45 36.44 -9.51 0.88
C CYS A 45 35.27 -10.50 1.01
N ASN A 46 35.22 -11.53 0.16
CA ASN A 46 34.20 -12.58 0.21
C ASN A 46 34.24 -13.35 1.54
N PHE A 47 35.44 -13.65 2.03
CA PHE A 47 35.61 -14.28 3.34
C PHE A 47 35.02 -13.42 4.46
N LEU A 48 35.38 -12.14 4.55
CA LEU A 48 34.90 -11.24 5.61
C LEU A 48 33.39 -11.05 5.56
N VAL A 49 32.86 -10.65 4.40
CA VAL A 49 31.41 -10.39 4.23
C VAL A 49 30.61 -11.67 4.40
N GLY A 50 31.06 -12.77 3.79
CA GLY A 50 30.38 -14.05 3.83
C GLY A 50 30.33 -14.65 5.24
N VAL A 51 31.45 -14.64 5.99
CA VAL A 51 31.50 -15.22 7.33
C VAL A 51 30.64 -14.41 8.29
N VAL A 52 30.74 -13.08 8.27
CA VAL A 52 29.90 -12.21 9.12
C VAL A 52 28.42 -12.40 8.79
N GLY A 53 28.06 -12.34 7.50
CA GLY A 53 26.67 -12.46 7.06
C GLY A 53 26.04 -13.81 7.43
N ASN A 54 26.70 -14.92 7.10
CA ASN A 54 26.15 -16.25 7.37
C ASN A 54 26.16 -16.59 8.87
N SER A 55 27.11 -16.07 9.65
CA SER A 55 27.11 -16.21 11.12
C SER A 55 25.93 -15.49 11.77
N ILE A 56 25.58 -14.30 11.28
CA ILE A 56 24.38 -13.57 11.71
C ILE A 56 23.11 -14.37 11.39
N VAL A 57 23.03 -14.99 10.20
CA VAL A 57 21.89 -15.85 9.81
C VAL A 57 21.72 -17.02 10.77
N VAL A 58 22.81 -17.72 11.08
CA VAL A 58 22.82 -18.82 12.05
C VAL A 58 22.36 -18.32 13.44
N ALA A 59 22.96 -17.23 13.94
CA ALA A 59 22.63 -16.67 15.25
C ALA A 59 21.15 -16.24 15.37
N VAL A 60 20.61 -15.58 14.34
CA VAL A 60 19.21 -15.14 14.31
C VAL A 60 18.25 -16.33 14.32
N ILE A 61 18.54 -17.39 13.55
CA ILE A 61 17.67 -18.57 13.49
C ILE A 61 17.63 -19.29 14.84
N PHE A 62 18.79 -19.49 15.47
CA PHE A 62 18.88 -20.16 16.78
C PHE A 62 18.28 -19.30 17.90
N ARG A 63 18.55 -17.99 17.92
CA ARG A 63 18.15 -17.09 19.03
C ARG A 63 16.69 -16.65 18.97
N PHE A 64 16.14 -16.40 17.77
CA PHE A 64 14.86 -15.70 17.61
C PHE A 64 13.81 -16.49 16.83
N MET A 65 14.20 -17.25 15.79
CA MET A 65 13.19 -17.91 14.94
C MET A 65 12.72 -19.26 15.48
N LYS A 66 13.58 -19.98 16.22
CA LYS A 66 13.39 -21.38 16.68
C LYS A 66 13.11 -22.33 15.49
N LEU A 67 13.69 -23.53 15.47
CA LEU A 67 13.65 -24.48 14.32
C LEU A 67 12.28 -25.14 14.08
N LYS A 68 11.21 -24.34 14.02
CA LYS A 68 9.80 -24.77 13.98
C LYS A 68 9.23 -24.80 12.57
N THR A 69 9.87 -24.18 11.58
CA THR A 69 9.36 -24.11 10.20
C THR A 69 10.30 -24.79 9.20
N VAL A 70 9.74 -25.36 8.13
CA VAL A 70 10.51 -25.99 7.04
C VAL A 70 11.53 -25.01 6.43
N ALA A 71 11.11 -23.78 6.15
CA ALA A 71 11.98 -22.75 5.58
C ALA A 71 13.14 -22.36 6.51
N SER A 72 12.91 -22.23 7.83
CA SER A 72 13.99 -21.92 8.78
C SER A 72 15.03 -23.04 8.87
N VAL A 73 14.64 -24.30 8.66
CA VAL A 73 15.57 -25.43 8.64
C VAL A 73 16.41 -25.41 7.36
N LEU A 74 15.80 -25.17 6.21
CA LEU A 74 16.50 -25.14 4.91
C LEU A 74 17.47 -23.94 4.80
N VAL A 75 17.05 -22.74 5.23
CA VAL A 75 17.92 -21.54 5.24
C VAL A 75 19.10 -21.71 6.19
N LEU A 76 18.90 -22.36 7.34
CA LEU A 76 20.01 -22.66 8.25
C LEU A 76 21.06 -23.57 7.60
N ASN A 77 20.62 -24.64 6.93
CA ASN A 77 21.55 -25.58 6.30
C ASN A 77 22.30 -24.94 5.11
N LEU A 78 21.66 -24.02 4.38
CA LEU A 78 22.31 -23.22 3.36
C LEU A 78 23.39 -22.29 3.94
N ALA A 79 23.10 -21.60 5.05
CA ALA A 79 24.10 -20.76 5.72
C ALA A 79 25.27 -21.59 6.28
N VAL A 80 25.01 -22.82 6.75
CA VAL A 80 26.06 -23.74 7.20
C VAL A 80 26.92 -24.22 6.04
N SER A 81 26.35 -24.57 4.88
CA SER A 81 27.15 -24.95 3.71
C SER A 81 28.03 -23.79 3.23
N ASP A 82 27.46 -22.58 3.17
CA ASP A 82 28.20 -21.38 2.79
C ASP A 82 29.37 -21.12 3.75
N LEU A 83 29.15 -21.21 5.07
CA LEU A 83 30.22 -21.08 6.08
C LEU A 83 31.33 -22.10 5.89
N THR A 84 30.99 -23.38 5.68
CA THR A 84 32.00 -24.44 5.50
C THR A 84 32.91 -24.18 4.30
N PHE A 85 32.38 -23.57 3.24
CA PHE A 85 33.18 -23.19 2.07
C PHE A 85 33.98 -21.90 2.30
N LEU A 86 33.38 -20.88 2.92
CA LEU A 86 34.02 -19.58 3.13
C LEU A 86 35.33 -19.69 3.91
N PHE A 87 35.41 -20.59 4.90
CA PHE A 87 36.66 -20.86 5.64
C PHE A 87 37.81 -21.39 4.77
N THR A 88 37.54 -21.85 3.55
CA THR A 88 38.58 -22.30 2.61
C THR A 88 39.14 -21.16 1.75
N LEU A 89 38.46 -20.01 1.66
CA LEU A 89 38.88 -18.88 0.81
C LEU A 89 40.25 -18.29 1.14
N PRO A 90 40.69 -18.19 2.42
CA PRO A 90 42.06 -17.75 2.74
C PRO A 90 43.15 -18.65 2.15
N LEU A 91 42.87 -19.95 2.02
CA LEU A 91 43.80 -20.90 1.39
C LEU A 91 43.93 -20.64 -0.11
N TRP A 92 42.81 -20.37 -0.79
CA TRP A 92 42.78 -19.99 -2.20
C TRP A 92 43.41 -18.61 -2.46
N ALA A 93 43.22 -17.67 -1.54
CA ALA A 93 43.83 -16.34 -1.62
C ALA A 93 45.36 -16.43 -1.53
N THR A 94 45.87 -17.23 -0.59
CA THR A 94 47.31 -17.46 -0.43
C THR A 94 47.89 -18.20 -1.65
N PHE A 95 47.16 -19.20 -2.16
CA PHE A 95 47.53 -19.92 -3.38
C PHE A 95 47.71 -18.97 -4.55
N THR A 96 46.75 -18.08 -4.81
CA THR A 96 46.85 -17.12 -5.90
C THR A 96 47.90 -16.04 -5.63
N ALA A 97 47.98 -15.47 -4.42
CA ALA A 97 48.92 -14.40 -4.09
C ALA A 97 50.40 -14.80 -4.23
N THR A 98 50.71 -16.07 -4.03
CA THR A 98 52.09 -16.61 -4.12
C THR A 98 52.45 -17.14 -5.50
N GLY A 99 51.68 -16.76 -6.54
CA GLY A 99 51.93 -17.21 -7.91
C GLY A 99 51.54 -18.67 -8.14
N TYR A 100 50.42 -19.10 -7.55
CA TYR A 100 49.92 -20.48 -7.56
C TYR A 100 50.77 -21.48 -6.75
N HIS A 101 51.45 -21.03 -5.69
CA HIS A 101 52.15 -21.92 -4.76
C HIS A 101 51.21 -22.39 -3.64
N TRP A 102 51.13 -23.70 -3.40
CA TRP A 102 50.29 -24.32 -2.37
C TRP A 102 51.13 -24.85 -1.20
N PRO A 103 51.23 -24.12 -0.07
CA PRO A 103 52.06 -24.51 1.07
C PRO A 103 51.37 -25.47 2.05
N PHE A 104 50.07 -25.74 1.88
CA PHE A 104 49.23 -26.37 2.92
C PHE A 104 49.15 -27.91 2.86
N GLY A 105 49.96 -28.54 2.01
CA GLY A 105 50.00 -30.00 1.85
C GLY A 105 48.81 -30.62 1.10
N SER A 106 48.89 -31.93 0.86
CA SER A 106 47.93 -32.70 0.04
C SER A 106 46.52 -32.73 0.65
N PHE A 107 46.40 -32.92 1.97
CA PHE A 107 45.10 -33.01 2.64
C PHE A 107 44.25 -31.75 2.43
N LEU A 108 44.81 -30.57 2.70
CA LEU A 108 44.09 -29.32 2.55
C LEU A 108 43.80 -28.98 1.08
N CYS A 109 44.64 -29.43 0.13
CA CYS A 109 44.36 -29.28 -1.30
C CYS A 109 43.13 -30.10 -1.74
N LYS A 110 43.00 -31.33 -1.23
CA LYS A 110 41.84 -32.20 -1.46
C LYS A 110 40.58 -31.66 -0.79
N ALA A 111 40.71 -31.27 0.49
CA ALA A 111 39.60 -30.78 1.29
C ALA A 111 39.05 -29.44 0.77
N SER A 112 39.90 -28.47 0.44
CA SER A 112 39.47 -27.16 -0.07
C SER A 112 38.77 -27.27 -1.43
N GLY A 113 39.33 -28.07 -2.35
CA GLY A 113 38.72 -28.34 -3.65
C GLY A 113 37.40 -29.10 -3.54
N GLY A 114 37.34 -30.10 -2.67
CA GLY A 114 36.13 -30.85 -2.37
C GLY A 114 35.03 -29.97 -1.78
N LEU A 115 35.36 -29.13 -0.79
CA LEU A 115 34.41 -28.23 -0.12
C LEU A 115 33.83 -27.16 -1.07
N ALA A 116 34.62 -26.68 -2.05
CA ALA A 116 34.14 -25.76 -3.08
C ALA A 116 33.06 -26.40 -3.97
N VAL A 117 33.28 -27.64 -4.41
CA VAL A 117 32.30 -28.38 -5.24
C VAL A 117 31.11 -28.85 -4.40
N PHE A 118 31.36 -29.25 -3.15
CA PHE A 118 30.32 -29.58 -2.17
C PHE A 118 29.35 -28.41 -1.98
N ASN A 119 29.86 -27.20 -1.73
CA ASN A 119 29.04 -26.03 -1.50
C ASN A 119 28.23 -25.63 -2.74
N PHE A 120 28.79 -25.80 -3.94
CA PHE A 120 28.06 -25.61 -5.19
C PHE A 120 26.81 -26.50 -5.24
N TYR A 121 26.95 -27.81 -5.02
CA TYR A 121 25.81 -28.75 -5.03
C TYR A 121 24.85 -28.51 -3.85
N ALA A 122 25.37 -28.31 -2.64
CA ALA A 122 24.54 -28.05 -1.47
C ALA A 122 23.68 -26.79 -1.66
N SER A 123 24.30 -25.69 -2.14
CA SER A 123 23.60 -24.42 -2.38
C SER A 123 22.43 -24.56 -3.34
N ILE A 124 22.66 -25.16 -4.52
CA ILE A 124 21.60 -25.28 -5.53
C ILE A 124 20.50 -26.27 -5.11
N PHE A 125 20.85 -27.35 -4.40
CA PHE A 125 19.87 -28.30 -3.90
C PHE A 125 19.01 -27.71 -2.77
N PHE A 126 19.59 -26.92 -1.86
CA PHE A 126 18.81 -26.21 -0.84
C PHE A 126 17.90 -25.13 -1.44
N LEU A 127 18.35 -24.38 -2.45
CA LEU A 127 17.51 -23.42 -3.18
C LEU A 127 16.38 -24.10 -3.97
N THR A 128 16.65 -25.28 -4.52
CA THR A 128 15.63 -26.11 -5.20
C THR A 128 14.59 -26.60 -4.19
N ALA A 129 15.03 -27.12 -3.03
CA ALA A 129 14.14 -27.56 -1.96
C ALA A 129 13.28 -26.41 -1.40
N LEU A 130 13.85 -25.22 -1.23
CA LEU A 130 13.13 -24.00 -0.84
C LEU A 130 12.06 -23.61 -1.87
N SER A 131 12.39 -23.70 -3.16
CA SER A 131 11.45 -23.40 -4.25
C SER A 131 10.29 -24.40 -4.32
N VAL A 132 10.56 -25.69 -4.09
CA VAL A 132 9.54 -26.75 -4.02
C VAL A 132 8.64 -26.58 -2.79
N ASP A 133 9.20 -26.28 -1.61
CA ASP A 133 8.41 -26.02 -0.39
C ASP A 133 7.41 -24.89 -0.61
N ARG A 134 7.84 -23.79 -1.26
CA ARG A 134 6.96 -22.67 -1.59
C ARG A 134 5.90 -23.03 -2.62
N TYR A 135 6.28 -23.72 -3.68
CA TYR A 135 5.34 -24.23 -4.68
C TYR A 135 4.22 -25.04 -4.02
N LEU A 136 4.57 -26.00 -3.15
CA LEU A 136 3.61 -26.82 -2.43
C LEU A 136 2.72 -25.98 -1.49
N ALA A 137 3.29 -24.99 -0.82
CA ALA A 137 2.57 -24.08 0.07
C ALA A 137 1.48 -23.26 -0.65
N VAL A 138 1.76 -22.81 -1.89
CA VAL A 138 0.90 -21.88 -2.64
C VAL A 138 -0.07 -22.63 -3.54
N VAL A 139 0.39 -23.67 -4.25
CA VAL A 139 -0.42 -24.40 -5.25
C VAL A 139 -1.24 -25.53 -4.61
N HIS A 140 -0.76 -26.14 -3.51
CA HIS A 140 -1.44 -27.25 -2.84
C HIS A 140 -1.59 -27.05 -1.32
N PRO A 141 -2.32 -26.00 -0.87
CA PRO A 141 -2.33 -25.57 0.54
C PRO A 141 -2.92 -26.57 1.54
N VAL A 142 -3.86 -27.44 1.10
CA VAL A 142 -4.53 -28.43 1.97
C VAL A 142 -3.85 -29.80 1.88
N GLY A 143 -3.59 -30.30 0.66
CA GLY A 143 -2.99 -31.62 0.44
C GLY A 143 -1.52 -31.72 0.87
N SER A 144 -0.74 -30.64 0.80
CA SER A 144 0.68 -30.66 1.16
C SER A 144 0.95 -30.57 2.67
N ARG A 145 -0.07 -30.30 3.50
CA ARG A 145 0.07 -30.06 4.94
C ARG A 145 0.69 -31.25 5.70
N ARG A 146 0.45 -32.48 5.23
CA ARG A 146 1.04 -33.71 5.79
C ARG A 146 2.53 -33.88 5.49
N HIS A 147 3.02 -33.31 4.38
CA HIS A 147 4.40 -33.47 3.91
C HIS A 147 5.31 -32.29 4.31
N ARG A 148 4.73 -31.15 4.69
CA ARG A 148 5.47 -29.93 5.08
C ARG A 148 5.74 -29.86 6.59
N THR A 149 6.40 -30.89 7.13
CA THR A 149 6.78 -30.96 8.55
C THR A 149 8.27 -30.70 8.75
N PRO A 150 8.71 -30.19 9.91
CA PRO A 150 10.14 -30.04 10.22
C PRO A 150 10.92 -31.36 10.19
N LEU A 151 10.27 -32.50 10.48
CA LEU A 151 10.89 -33.82 10.37
C LEU A 151 11.22 -34.15 8.92
N CYS A 152 10.26 -33.99 8.00
CA CYS A 152 10.51 -34.16 6.57
C CYS A 152 11.61 -33.21 6.07
N ALA A 153 11.62 -31.96 6.54
CA ALA A 153 12.66 -30.99 6.19
C ALA A 153 14.07 -31.44 6.64
N ARG A 154 14.21 -31.99 7.85
CA ARG A 154 15.50 -32.52 8.34
C ARG A 154 15.97 -33.73 7.54
N VAL A 155 15.05 -34.64 7.20
CA VAL A 155 15.35 -35.79 6.33
C VAL A 155 15.79 -35.30 4.94
N SER A 156 15.07 -34.34 4.34
CA SER A 156 15.47 -33.72 3.08
C SER A 156 16.84 -33.05 3.16
N CYS A 157 17.17 -32.37 4.26
CA CYS A 157 18.51 -31.80 4.45
C CYS A 157 19.57 -32.90 4.48
N ALA A 158 19.36 -33.98 5.25
CA ALA A 158 20.29 -35.10 5.30
C ALA A 158 20.53 -35.72 3.91
N LEU A 159 19.47 -35.88 3.12
CA LEU A 159 19.58 -36.36 1.73
C LEU A 159 20.37 -35.39 0.85
N VAL A 160 20.17 -34.07 1.00
CA VAL A 160 20.95 -33.05 0.27
C VAL A 160 22.42 -33.11 0.65
N TRP A 161 22.76 -33.21 1.94
CA TRP A 161 24.14 -33.35 2.42
C TRP A 161 24.81 -34.60 1.83
N VAL A 162 24.13 -35.75 1.87
CA VAL A 162 24.66 -37.01 1.31
C VAL A 162 24.85 -36.88 -0.20
N ALA A 163 23.86 -36.35 -0.93
CA ALA A 163 23.97 -36.18 -2.38
C ALA A 163 25.11 -35.23 -2.77
N ALA A 164 25.25 -34.09 -2.08
CA ALA A 164 26.33 -33.14 -2.33
C ALA A 164 27.71 -33.72 -2.00
N LEU A 165 27.84 -34.52 -0.93
CA LEU A 165 29.08 -35.24 -0.60
C LEU A 165 29.44 -36.27 -1.67
N LEU A 166 28.48 -37.09 -2.11
CA LEU A 166 28.72 -38.10 -3.16
C LEU A 166 29.13 -37.46 -4.48
N LEU A 167 28.47 -36.37 -4.89
CA LEU A 167 28.77 -35.68 -6.15
C LEU A 167 30.05 -34.84 -6.10
N SER A 168 30.52 -34.44 -4.92
CA SER A 168 31.78 -33.70 -4.74
C SER A 168 32.99 -34.60 -4.51
N ALA A 169 32.80 -35.85 -4.08
CA ALA A 169 33.88 -36.80 -3.82
C ALA A 169 34.85 -36.99 -5.00
N PRO A 170 34.41 -37.11 -6.28
CA PRO A 170 35.33 -37.23 -7.40
C PRO A 170 36.26 -36.02 -7.57
N ALA A 171 35.81 -34.81 -7.23
CA ALA A 171 36.63 -33.60 -7.29
C ALA A 171 37.70 -33.57 -6.18
N ALA A 172 37.40 -34.15 -5.02
CA ALA A 172 38.34 -34.27 -3.91
C ALA A 172 39.37 -35.39 -4.13
N LEU A 173 38.94 -36.55 -4.66
CA LEU A 173 39.81 -37.72 -4.85
C LEU A 173 40.81 -37.54 -6.01
N ASN A 174 40.43 -36.81 -7.06
CA ASN A 174 41.28 -36.63 -8.24
C ASN A 174 42.24 -35.44 -8.15
N ARG A 175 42.14 -34.61 -7.11
CA ARG A 175 42.99 -33.43 -6.89
C ARG A 175 44.12 -33.78 -5.93
N ASP A 176 45.34 -33.32 -6.20
CA ASP A 176 46.48 -33.51 -5.28
C ASP A 176 47.47 -32.33 -5.35
N ALA A 177 48.41 -32.32 -4.41
CA ALA A 177 49.54 -31.39 -4.39
C ALA A 177 50.71 -31.99 -5.21
N HIS A 178 51.10 -31.31 -6.27
CA HIS A 178 52.13 -31.76 -7.20
C HIS A 178 53.32 -30.79 -7.21
N GLN A 179 54.53 -31.31 -7.11
CA GLN A 179 55.73 -30.50 -7.27
C GLN A 179 56.09 -30.31 -8.74
N VAL A 180 56.39 -29.07 -9.12
CA VAL A 180 56.80 -28.73 -10.49
C VAL A 180 58.24 -29.21 -10.71
N LYS A 181 58.47 -30.05 -11.73
CA LYS A 181 59.82 -30.51 -12.09
C LYS A 181 60.69 -29.30 -12.49
N GLY A 182 61.74 -29.02 -11.70
CA GLY A 182 62.68 -27.92 -11.95
C GLY A 182 62.39 -26.59 -11.22
N GLY A 183 61.42 -26.53 -10.30
CA GLY A 183 61.15 -25.32 -9.49
C GLY A 183 60.71 -25.63 -8.06
N ALA A 184 60.77 -24.64 -7.16
CA ALA A 184 60.41 -24.78 -5.74
C ALA A 184 58.88 -24.76 -5.45
N ASN A 185 58.05 -24.69 -6.49
CA ASN A 185 56.60 -24.51 -6.33
C ASN A 185 55.82 -25.82 -6.30
N THR A 186 54.91 -25.93 -5.32
CA THR A 186 53.92 -27.00 -5.23
C THR A 186 52.57 -26.48 -5.74
N LEU A 187 51.95 -27.15 -6.71
CA LEU A 187 50.66 -26.79 -7.29
C LEU A 187 49.54 -27.66 -6.68
N CYS A 188 48.39 -27.07 -6.41
CA CYS A 188 47.18 -27.82 -6.03
C CYS A 188 46.24 -27.95 -7.24
N GLY A 189 46.15 -29.14 -7.83
CA GLY A 189 45.43 -29.32 -9.10
C GLY A 189 45.16 -30.78 -9.46
N VAL A 190 44.63 -31.00 -10.67
CA VAL A 190 44.37 -32.33 -11.23
C VAL A 190 45.39 -32.58 -12.35
N LEU A 191 46.11 -33.70 -12.30
CA LEU A 191 47.01 -34.13 -13.38
C LEU A 191 46.19 -34.71 -14.55
N HIS A 192 46.36 -34.12 -15.74
CA HIS A 192 45.67 -34.53 -16.96
C HIS A 192 46.53 -35.55 -17.72
N GLY A 193 46.32 -36.85 -17.47
CA GLY A 193 46.89 -37.93 -18.29
C GLY A 193 45.93 -38.35 -19.41
N GLY A 194 46.43 -38.68 -20.61
CA GLY A 194 45.62 -38.95 -21.81
C GLY A 194 44.52 -40.01 -21.64
N GLN A 195 44.71 -41.00 -20.77
CA GLN A 195 43.74 -42.07 -20.46
C GLN A 195 42.55 -41.62 -19.58
N ARG A 196 42.59 -40.43 -18.95
CA ARG A 196 41.56 -39.96 -18.00
C ARG A 196 40.62 -38.87 -18.57
N ARG A 197 40.76 -38.52 -19.85
CA ARG A 197 39.98 -37.44 -20.52
C ARG A 197 38.47 -37.71 -20.49
N HIS A 198 38.05 -38.95 -20.78
CA HIS A 198 36.63 -39.34 -20.75
C HIS A 198 36.01 -39.18 -19.35
N VAL A 199 36.73 -39.57 -18.30
CA VAL A 199 36.27 -39.47 -16.91
C VAL A 199 36.07 -38.00 -16.51
N LEU A 200 37.00 -37.12 -16.91
CA LEU A 200 36.91 -35.68 -16.65
C LEU A 200 35.70 -35.05 -17.33
N VAL A 201 35.44 -35.41 -18.59
CA VAL A 201 34.28 -34.97 -19.38
C VAL A 201 32.99 -35.47 -18.77
N THR A 202 32.92 -36.74 -18.36
CA THR A 202 31.75 -37.29 -17.67
C THR A 202 31.43 -36.52 -16.39
N PHE A 203 32.43 -36.22 -15.56
CA PHE A 203 32.21 -35.43 -14.35
C PHE A 203 31.81 -33.98 -14.65
N ALA A 204 32.37 -33.38 -15.70
CA ALA A 204 31.99 -32.03 -16.13
C ALA A 204 30.55 -31.97 -16.63
N VAL A 205 30.12 -32.92 -17.47
CA VAL A 205 28.74 -33.04 -17.95
C VAL A 205 27.79 -33.32 -16.78
N LEU A 206 28.15 -34.22 -15.87
CA LEU A 206 27.36 -34.52 -14.68
C LEU A 206 27.17 -33.28 -13.80
N LYS A 207 28.23 -32.48 -13.61
CA LYS A 207 28.20 -31.21 -12.90
C LYS A 207 27.30 -30.17 -13.57
N SER A 208 27.36 -30.04 -14.89
CA SER A 208 26.50 -29.13 -15.65
C SER A 208 25.03 -29.55 -15.63
N VAL A 209 24.74 -30.84 -15.73
CA VAL A 209 23.35 -31.35 -15.73
C VAL A 209 22.74 -31.28 -14.34
N LEU A 210 23.40 -31.86 -13.33
CA LEU A 210 22.84 -31.96 -11.98
C LEU A 210 23.02 -30.69 -11.14
N GLY A 211 24.07 -29.93 -11.38
CA GLY A 211 24.36 -28.70 -10.64
C GLY A 211 23.78 -27.43 -11.26
N PHE A 212 23.26 -27.49 -12.50
CA PHE A 212 22.79 -26.30 -13.20
C PHE A 212 21.48 -26.53 -13.96
N LEU A 213 21.47 -27.39 -14.99
CA LEU A 213 20.32 -27.54 -15.89
C LEU A 213 19.07 -28.13 -15.21
N ALA A 214 19.21 -29.27 -14.52
CA ALA A 214 18.07 -29.92 -13.87
C ALA A 214 17.47 -29.06 -12.74
N PRO A 215 18.25 -28.48 -11.81
CA PRO A 215 17.73 -27.52 -10.83
C PRO A 215 17.06 -26.30 -11.46
N PHE A 216 17.65 -25.71 -12.51
CA PHE A 216 17.07 -24.57 -13.22
C PHE A 216 15.67 -24.89 -13.75
N LEU A 217 15.51 -26.02 -14.44
CA LEU A 217 14.22 -26.45 -15.00
C LEU A 217 13.18 -26.69 -13.90
N ILE A 218 13.56 -27.32 -12.78
CA ILE A 218 12.68 -27.56 -11.63
C ILE A 218 12.22 -26.22 -11.03
N ILE A 219 13.17 -25.32 -10.76
CA ILE A 219 12.90 -24.02 -10.14
C ILE A 219 12.00 -23.17 -11.06
N VAL A 220 12.35 -23.01 -12.33
CA VAL A 220 11.54 -22.26 -13.30
C VAL A 220 10.12 -22.82 -13.38
N THR A 221 9.97 -24.15 -13.43
CA THR A 221 8.65 -24.80 -13.43
C THR A 221 7.85 -24.48 -12.17
N CYS A 222 8.49 -24.50 -10.99
CA CYS A 222 7.86 -24.16 -9.72
C CYS A 222 7.36 -22.70 -9.71
N TYR A 223 8.18 -21.74 -10.13
CA TYR A 223 7.83 -20.32 -10.16
C TYR A 223 6.77 -20.00 -11.23
N CYS A 224 6.85 -20.60 -12.42
CA CYS A 224 5.84 -20.45 -13.46
C CYS A 224 4.45 -20.95 -13.01
N ARG A 225 4.38 -22.13 -12.38
CA ARG A 225 3.13 -22.68 -11.86
C ARG A 225 2.58 -21.86 -10.69
N MET A 226 3.46 -21.39 -9.80
CA MET A 226 3.09 -20.53 -8.69
C MET A 226 2.55 -19.17 -9.17
N GLY A 227 3.17 -18.56 -10.19
CA GLY A 227 2.69 -17.33 -10.82
C GLY A 227 1.29 -17.49 -11.43
N ARG A 228 1.04 -18.59 -12.17
CA ARG A 228 -0.30 -18.89 -12.71
C ARG A 228 -1.35 -19.07 -11.61
N ALA A 229 -1.04 -19.79 -10.54
CA ALA A 229 -1.94 -19.97 -9.41
C ALA A 229 -2.26 -18.64 -8.70
N LEU A 230 -1.27 -17.73 -8.59
CA LEU A 230 -1.46 -16.41 -8.00
C LEU A 230 -2.31 -15.48 -8.90
N LEU A 231 -2.12 -15.55 -10.22
CA LEU A 231 -2.89 -14.78 -11.22
C LEU A 231 -4.35 -15.25 -11.33
N GLY A 232 -4.60 -16.56 -11.25
CA GLY A 232 -5.96 -17.13 -11.26
C GLY A 232 -6.76 -16.86 -9.98
N ALA A 233 -6.10 -16.50 -8.88
CA ALA A 233 -6.72 -16.19 -7.59
C ALA A 233 -6.97 -14.68 -7.35
N ARG A 234 -7.07 -13.87 -8.42
CA ARG A 234 -7.30 -12.41 -8.37
C ARG A 234 -8.77 -11.98 -8.14
N GLY A 235 -9.70 -12.93 -8.01
CA GLY A 235 -11.14 -12.66 -7.85
C GLY A 235 -11.73 -12.88 -6.44
N VAL A 236 -10.93 -13.15 -5.40
CA VAL A 236 -11.44 -13.43 -4.04
C VAL A 236 -10.64 -12.65 -2.99
N PRO A 237 -11.27 -11.78 -2.16
CA PRO A 237 -10.57 -11.08 -1.08
C PRO A 237 -10.32 -12.06 0.08
N ARG A 238 -9.05 -12.22 0.47
CA ARG A 238 -8.64 -13.14 1.53
C ARG A 238 -7.67 -12.44 2.48
N LYS A 239 -8.08 -12.25 3.74
CA LYS A 239 -7.36 -11.48 4.78
C LYS A 239 -5.96 -12.03 5.12
N SER A 240 -5.04 -11.10 5.36
CA SER A 240 -3.78 -11.17 6.16
C SER A 240 -2.66 -12.16 5.77
N THR A 241 -2.93 -13.34 5.23
CA THR A 241 -1.86 -14.36 5.04
C THR A 241 -1.03 -14.16 3.77
N ARG A 242 -1.57 -13.42 2.77
CA ARG A 242 -0.94 -13.24 1.45
C ARG A 242 0.15 -12.17 1.42
N ALA A 243 0.06 -11.13 2.25
CA ALA A 243 1.10 -10.10 2.38
C ALA A 243 2.46 -10.71 2.84
N ARG A 244 2.42 -11.73 3.72
CA ARG A 244 3.60 -12.51 4.14
C ARG A 244 4.12 -13.47 3.05
N GLY A 245 3.21 -13.96 2.20
CA GLY A 245 3.51 -14.88 1.09
C GLY A 245 4.25 -14.22 -0.06
N ASP A 246 3.83 -13.02 -0.46
CA ASP A 246 4.45 -12.27 -1.57
C ASP A 246 5.88 -11.80 -1.23
N GLU A 247 6.15 -11.45 0.03
CA GLU A 247 7.50 -11.05 0.47
C GLU A 247 8.47 -12.24 0.50
N THR A 248 8.03 -13.36 1.10
CA THR A 248 8.84 -14.59 1.12
C THR A 248 9.10 -15.10 -0.29
N LEU A 249 8.13 -14.94 -1.19
CA LEU A 249 8.25 -15.29 -2.61
C LEU A 249 9.28 -14.41 -3.34
N ARG A 250 9.25 -13.08 -3.13
CA ARG A 250 10.23 -12.15 -3.72
C ARG A 250 11.65 -12.41 -3.21
N MET A 251 11.80 -12.65 -1.91
CA MET A 251 13.09 -13.01 -1.30
C MET A 251 13.67 -14.30 -1.91
N LEU A 252 12.85 -15.33 -2.08
CA LEU A 252 13.30 -16.60 -2.66
C LEU A 252 13.56 -16.49 -4.16
N ALA A 253 12.78 -15.69 -4.90
CA ALA A 253 13.04 -15.39 -6.30
C ALA A 253 14.37 -14.63 -6.49
N ALA A 254 14.66 -13.68 -5.61
CA ALA A 254 15.92 -12.95 -5.60
C ALA A 254 17.12 -13.87 -5.28
N ALA A 255 16.99 -14.77 -4.32
CA ALA A 255 18.04 -15.75 -4.00
C ALA A 255 18.32 -16.72 -5.15
N VAL A 256 17.28 -17.18 -5.84
CA VAL A 256 17.40 -17.98 -7.06
C VAL A 256 18.10 -17.21 -8.17
N LEU A 257 17.70 -15.96 -8.42
CA LEU A 257 18.32 -15.12 -9.45
C LEU A 257 19.80 -14.88 -9.16
N ALA A 258 20.14 -14.56 -7.91
CA ALA A 258 21.51 -14.36 -7.47
C ALA A 258 22.40 -15.58 -7.74
N PHE A 259 21.90 -16.79 -7.46
CA PHE A 259 22.65 -18.02 -7.75
C PHE A 259 23.01 -18.13 -9.24
N PHE A 260 22.03 -17.98 -10.14
CA PHE A 260 22.29 -18.10 -11.57
C PHE A 260 23.15 -16.96 -12.12
N VAL A 261 22.98 -15.73 -11.64
CA VAL A 261 23.84 -14.60 -12.02
C VAL A 261 25.29 -14.84 -11.58
N CYS A 262 25.51 -15.40 -10.39
CA CYS A 262 26.84 -15.66 -9.87
C CYS A 262 27.51 -16.86 -10.55
N TRP A 263 26.77 -17.95 -10.79
CA TRP A 263 27.33 -19.21 -11.28
C TRP A 263 27.29 -19.39 -12.80
N ALA A 264 26.34 -18.78 -13.53
CA ALA A 264 26.23 -18.96 -14.98
C ALA A 264 27.51 -18.56 -15.75
N PRO A 265 28.17 -17.42 -15.45
CA PRO A 265 29.40 -17.05 -16.15
C PRO A 265 30.50 -18.10 -16.00
N HIS A 266 30.67 -18.64 -14.79
CA HIS A 266 31.62 -19.71 -14.52
C HIS A 266 31.27 -21.00 -15.27
N GLN A 267 29.99 -21.38 -15.34
CA GLN A 267 29.59 -22.58 -16.09
C GLN A 267 29.82 -22.43 -17.60
N VAL A 268 29.64 -21.23 -18.15
CA VAL A 268 29.94 -20.95 -19.57
C VAL A 268 31.44 -21.08 -19.82
N VAL A 269 32.28 -20.40 -19.02
CA VAL A 269 33.74 -20.44 -19.19
C VAL A 269 34.29 -21.86 -18.97
N TYR A 270 33.81 -22.58 -17.96
CA TYR A 270 34.20 -23.98 -17.71
C TYR A 270 33.76 -24.94 -18.82
N SER A 271 32.62 -24.68 -19.47
CA SER A 271 32.18 -25.48 -20.62
C SER A 271 33.03 -25.18 -21.86
N MET A 272 33.45 -23.93 -22.05
CA MET A 272 34.38 -23.56 -23.12
C MET A 272 35.77 -24.17 -22.91
N ASP A 273 36.26 -24.16 -21.68
CA ASP A 273 37.50 -24.83 -21.27
C ASP A 273 37.42 -26.35 -21.51
N LEU A 274 36.27 -26.98 -21.25
CA LEU A 274 36.07 -28.40 -21.57
C LEU A 274 36.10 -28.67 -23.09
N LEU A 275 35.53 -27.78 -23.91
CA LEU A 275 35.57 -27.91 -25.37
C LEU A 275 36.98 -27.70 -25.92
N ALA A 276 37.75 -26.79 -25.32
CA ALA A 276 39.18 -26.64 -25.59
C ALA A 276 39.96 -27.90 -25.20
N MET A 277 39.72 -28.45 -24.01
CA MET A 277 40.27 -29.73 -23.55
C MET A 277 39.81 -30.94 -24.36
N LEU A 278 38.78 -30.81 -25.21
CA LEU A 278 38.31 -31.83 -26.16
C LEU A 278 38.85 -31.60 -27.58
N GLU A 279 39.76 -30.64 -27.77
CA GLU A 279 40.33 -30.23 -29.07
C GLU A 279 39.27 -29.76 -30.09
N VAL A 280 38.07 -29.40 -29.62
CA VAL A 280 37.00 -28.83 -30.45
C VAL A 280 37.25 -27.34 -30.69
N VAL A 281 37.86 -26.66 -29.72
CA VAL A 281 38.23 -25.24 -29.78
C VAL A 281 39.75 -25.13 -29.82
N THR A 282 40.29 -24.70 -30.96
CA THR A 282 41.73 -24.58 -31.21
C THR A 282 42.21 -23.14 -31.43
N ASP A 283 41.30 -22.17 -31.35
CA ASP A 283 41.59 -20.75 -31.57
C ASP A 283 42.33 -20.12 -30.37
N CYS A 284 43.55 -19.61 -30.59
CA CYS A 284 44.37 -19.01 -29.54
C CYS A 284 43.72 -17.80 -28.87
N ARG A 285 42.90 -17.01 -29.59
CA ARG A 285 42.18 -15.87 -29.00
C ARG A 285 41.10 -16.33 -28.02
N THR A 286 40.41 -17.41 -28.36
CA THR A 286 39.40 -18.02 -27.49
C THR A 286 40.05 -18.64 -26.24
N LEU A 287 41.21 -19.29 -26.38
CA LEU A 287 41.98 -19.81 -25.25
C LEU A 287 42.45 -18.69 -24.30
N ASP A 288 42.97 -17.58 -24.83
CA ASP A 288 43.37 -16.42 -24.03
C ASP A 288 42.18 -15.76 -23.28
N ILE A 289 41.01 -15.73 -23.91
CA ILE A 289 39.75 -15.28 -23.27
C ILE A 289 39.35 -16.25 -22.15
N ILE A 290 39.46 -17.57 -22.34
CA ILE A 290 39.13 -18.57 -21.32
C ILE A 290 40.07 -18.41 -20.11
N ASP A 291 41.38 -18.34 -20.35
CA ASP A 291 42.40 -18.20 -19.32
C ASP A 291 42.23 -16.89 -18.52
N THR A 292 41.90 -15.80 -19.21
CA THR A 292 41.66 -14.50 -18.58
C THR A 292 40.34 -14.49 -17.81
N ALA A 293 39.25 -15.03 -18.38
CA ALA A 293 37.91 -14.95 -17.78
C ALA A 293 37.72 -15.92 -16.61
N MET A 294 38.47 -17.02 -16.55
CA MET A 294 38.27 -18.07 -15.57
C MET A 294 38.41 -17.58 -14.12
N PRO A 295 39.49 -16.90 -13.69
CA PRO A 295 39.63 -16.41 -12.32
C PRO A 295 38.51 -15.44 -11.89
N PHE A 296 38.06 -14.55 -12.78
CA PHE A 296 36.96 -13.61 -12.49
C PHE A 296 35.62 -14.32 -12.39
N SER A 297 35.37 -15.30 -13.26
CA SER A 297 34.15 -16.10 -13.21
C SER A 297 34.08 -16.93 -11.91
N ILE A 298 35.22 -17.44 -11.42
CA ILE A 298 35.33 -18.11 -10.11
C ILE A 298 35.05 -17.13 -8.97
N CYS A 299 35.62 -15.92 -9.01
CA CYS A 299 35.36 -14.88 -8.02
C CYS A 299 33.86 -14.55 -7.91
N LEU A 300 33.19 -14.41 -9.04
CA LEU A 300 31.76 -14.15 -9.10
C LEU A 300 30.93 -15.35 -8.61
N ALA A 301 31.33 -16.58 -8.95
CA ALA A 301 30.69 -17.80 -8.43
C ALA A 301 30.79 -17.90 -6.91
N TYR A 302 31.96 -17.56 -6.33
CA TYR A 302 32.18 -17.59 -4.89
C TYR A 302 31.46 -16.47 -4.14
N PHE A 303 31.21 -15.35 -4.81
CA PHE A 303 30.41 -14.24 -4.25
C PHE A 303 28.97 -14.67 -3.92
N ASN A 304 28.43 -15.71 -4.55
CA ASN A 304 27.11 -16.28 -4.25
C ASN A 304 26.90 -16.54 -2.75
N SER A 305 27.91 -17.08 -2.06
CA SER A 305 27.85 -17.37 -0.61
C SER A 305 27.79 -16.10 0.27
N CYS A 306 28.12 -14.94 -0.28
CA CYS A 306 28.01 -13.63 0.38
C CYS A 306 26.65 -12.97 0.16
N VAL A 307 26.03 -13.23 -1.00
CA VAL A 307 24.76 -12.60 -1.39
C VAL A 307 23.58 -13.18 -0.58
N ASN A 308 23.62 -14.47 -0.22
CA ASN A 308 22.53 -15.15 0.48
C ASN A 308 22.09 -14.42 1.79
N PRO A 309 22.99 -14.13 2.76
CA PRO A 309 22.64 -13.35 3.96
C PRO A 309 22.13 -11.94 3.67
N VAL A 310 22.70 -11.26 2.68
CA VAL A 310 22.30 -9.91 2.27
C VAL A 310 20.85 -9.93 1.78
N LEU A 311 20.49 -10.88 0.92
CA LEU A 311 19.12 -11.03 0.45
C LEU A 311 18.14 -11.35 1.58
N TYR A 312 18.54 -12.15 2.57
CA TYR A 312 17.70 -12.40 3.75
C TYR A 312 17.57 -11.18 4.67
N GLY A 313 18.66 -10.41 4.83
CA GLY A 313 18.76 -9.19 5.64
C GLY A 313 17.98 -8.00 5.10
N PHE A 314 18.03 -7.78 3.78
CA PHE A 314 17.43 -6.62 3.12
C PHE A 314 16.01 -6.87 2.60
N VAL A 315 15.68 -8.11 2.20
CA VAL A 315 14.37 -8.42 1.57
C VAL A 315 13.35 -8.99 2.58
N GLY A 316 13.78 -9.54 3.72
CA GLY A 316 12.88 -10.15 4.71
C GLY A 316 12.68 -9.32 5.99
N ARG A 317 11.50 -8.71 6.18
CA ARG A 317 11.15 -7.85 7.33
C ARG A 317 11.28 -8.53 8.69
N ASN A 318 10.92 -9.81 8.81
CA ASN A 318 11.06 -10.54 10.08
C ASN A 318 12.52 -10.86 10.41
N PHE A 319 13.33 -11.12 9.39
CA PHE A 319 14.75 -11.41 9.57
C PHE A 319 15.50 -10.13 9.91
N ARG A 320 15.23 -9.02 9.22
CA ARG A 320 15.74 -7.67 9.54
C ARG A 320 15.45 -7.25 10.99
N LYS A 321 14.21 -7.41 11.46
CA LYS A 321 13.82 -7.11 12.86
C LYS A 321 14.63 -7.92 13.88
N ASN A 322 14.93 -9.18 13.59
CA ASN A 322 15.70 -10.05 14.49
C ASN A 322 17.21 -9.80 14.40
N VAL A 323 17.74 -9.42 13.23
CA VAL A 323 19.13 -8.95 13.08
C VAL A 323 19.35 -7.67 13.90
N GLN A 324 18.42 -6.71 13.80
CA GLN A 324 18.47 -5.47 14.58
C GLN A 324 18.41 -5.73 16.09
N ARG A 325 17.64 -6.74 16.54
CA ARG A 325 17.61 -7.20 17.93
C ARG A 325 18.91 -7.90 18.37
N LEU A 326 19.62 -8.56 17.46
CA LEU A 326 20.90 -9.20 17.75
C LEU A 326 22.04 -8.18 17.88
N LEU A 327 22.02 -7.13 17.06
CA LEU A 327 23.05 -6.08 17.03
C LEU A 327 22.89 -5.06 18.17
N ARG A 328 21.70 -4.96 18.79
CA ARG A 328 21.46 -4.23 20.04
C ARG A 328 21.92 -5.08 21.23
N CYS A 329 23.22 -5.22 21.44
CA CYS A 329 23.79 -5.83 22.64
C CYS A 329 23.51 -4.96 23.89
N GLY A 330 22.39 -5.18 24.56
CA GLY A 330 22.12 -4.74 25.93
C GLY A 330 22.06 -5.95 26.88
N PRO A 331 22.41 -5.79 28.17
CA PRO A 331 22.38 -6.90 29.12
C PRO A 331 20.96 -7.47 29.22
N VAL A 332 20.85 -8.79 29.10
CA VAL A 332 19.62 -9.50 29.42
C VAL A 332 19.50 -9.48 30.94
N SER A 333 18.69 -8.57 31.48
CA SER A 333 18.22 -8.71 32.86
C SER A 333 17.51 -10.05 32.98
N GLY A 334 18.07 -10.93 33.80
CA GLY A 334 17.52 -12.25 34.11
C GLY A 334 16.15 -12.10 34.78
N GLY A 335 15.09 -12.29 34.00
CA GLY A 335 13.77 -12.60 34.53
C GLY A 335 13.66 -14.10 34.80
N LEU A 336 13.45 -14.43 36.08
CA LEU A 336 13.22 -15.75 36.65
C LEU A 336 12.50 -16.76 35.73
N HIS A 337 12.98 -18.00 35.77
CA HIS A 337 12.25 -19.21 35.38
C HIS A 337 10.78 -19.16 35.87
N PRO A 338 9.78 -19.39 35.00
CA PRO A 338 8.55 -20.00 35.44
C PRO A 338 8.86 -21.47 35.67
N HIS A 339 8.99 -21.85 36.94
CA HIS A 339 8.86 -23.23 37.34
C HIS A 339 7.58 -23.81 36.74
N THR A 340 7.71 -25.01 36.20
CA THR A 340 6.65 -26.00 36.11
C THR A 340 5.74 -25.95 37.34
N SER A 341 4.53 -25.38 37.20
CA SER A 341 3.43 -25.69 38.10
C SER A 341 2.45 -26.58 37.36
N SER A 342 2.42 -27.82 37.82
CA SER A 342 1.39 -28.80 37.57
C SER A 342 0.01 -28.19 37.70
N ARG A 343 -0.83 -28.43 36.68
CA ARG A 343 -2.28 -28.46 36.82
C ARG A 343 -2.63 -29.30 38.06
N THR A 344 -2.99 -28.64 39.14
CA THR A 344 -3.76 -29.24 40.23
C THR A 344 -5.09 -28.51 40.28
N ASN A 345 -6.12 -29.24 39.89
CA ASN A 345 -7.50 -28.89 40.12
C ASN A 345 -7.74 -28.91 41.64
N THR A 346 -8.21 -27.80 42.19
CA THR A 346 -9.01 -27.81 43.43
C THR A 346 -10.09 -26.73 43.34
N LEU A 347 -11.17 -27.07 42.65
CA LEU A 347 -12.51 -26.67 43.06
C LEU A 347 -12.87 -27.53 44.28
N SER A 348 -13.07 -26.93 45.45
CA SER A 348 -14.07 -27.38 46.44
C SER A 348 -14.00 -26.56 47.75
N GLN A 349 -14.64 -25.39 47.74
CA GLN A 349 -15.62 -24.94 48.74
C GLN A 349 -16.56 -24.04 47.93
N ARG A 350 -17.81 -24.39 47.63
CA ARG A 350 -18.88 -24.93 48.46
C ARG A 350 -19.69 -25.97 47.68
N ALA A 351 -19.80 -27.16 48.27
CA ALA A 351 -20.94 -28.04 48.04
C ALA A 351 -22.13 -27.56 48.87
N SER A 352 -23.34 -27.70 48.32
CA SER A 352 -24.33 -28.52 49.00
C SER A 352 -25.46 -28.95 48.05
N LYS A 353 -25.75 -30.28 48.10
CA LYS A 353 -26.84 -31.06 47.48
C LYS A 353 -26.57 -31.51 46.02
N LEU A 354 -26.01 -32.70 45.69
CA LEU A 354 -26.33 -34.13 46.03
C LEU A 354 -27.81 -34.45 45.79
N LEU A 355 -28.30 -35.44 45.03
CA LEU A 355 -27.83 -36.66 44.33
C LEU A 355 -28.73 -36.84 43.07
N HIS A 356 -28.55 -37.67 42.03
CA HIS A 356 -28.22 -39.10 41.92
C HIS A 356 -27.87 -39.45 40.44
N LEU A 357 -26.92 -40.38 40.27
CA LEU A 357 -26.62 -41.21 39.07
C LEU A 357 -27.76 -42.23 38.76
N PRO A 358 -27.72 -43.15 37.74
CA PRO A 358 -26.59 -43.61 36.90
C PRO A 358 -26.88 -43.94 35.40
N SER A 359 -25.81 -44.37 34.68
CA SER A 359 -25.75 -45.40 33.59
C SER A 359 -26.46 -45.09 32.25
N THR A 360 -25.98 -45.39 31.03
CA THR A 360 -25.03 -46.38 30.48
C THR A 360 -24.85 -46.16 28.96
N CYS A 361 -23.71 -46.62 28.42
CA CYS A 361 -23.54 -47.35 27.15
C CYS A 361 -23.81 -46.76 25.74
N LYS A 362 -22.75 -46.86 24.91
CA LYS A 362 -22.66 -47.63 23.64
C LYS A 362 -22.80 -46.93 22.26
N HIS A 363 -21.73 -47.17 21.48
CA HIS A 363 -21.64 -47.49 20.03
C HIS A 363 -21.54 -46.39 18.96
N ALA A 364 -20.40 -46.45 18.23
CA ALA A 364 -20.26 -46.13 16.81
C ALA A 364 -20.86 -47.26 15.93
N PRO A 365 -21.11 -47.03 14.62
CA PRO A 365 -20.14 -47.37 13.56
C PRO A 365 -20.04 -46.28 12.47
N LYS A 366 -18.90 -45.99 11.80
CA LYS A 366 -18.03 -46.76 10.86
C LYS A 366 -18.57 -46.88 9.41
N ILE A 367 -17.74 -46.40 8.46
CA ILE A 367 -17.43 -46.99 7.12
C ILE A 367 -18.54 -46.77 6.05
N ALA A 368 -18.35 -46.51 4.75
CA ALA A 368 -17.32 -46.81 3.74
C ALA A 368 -17.51 -45.84 2.53
N LEU A 369 -16.41 -45.41 1.87
CA LEU A 369 -15.96 -45.79 0.51
C LEU A 369 -16.90 -45.44 -0.67
N CYS A 370 -16.54 -44.50 -1.56
CA CYS A 370 -15.58 -44.58 -2.69
C CYS A 370 -16.30 -44.91 -4.04
N PRO A 371 -15.64 -44.91 -5.22
CA PRO A 371 -15.60 -43.83 -6.21
C PRO A 371 -16.07 -44.30 -7.62
N MET A 372 -16.01 -43.42 -8.64
CA MET A 372 -15.61 -43.70 -10.05
C MET A 372 -16.08 -42.55 -10.98
N ALA A 373 -15.20 -41.91 -11.77
CA ALA A 373 -14.70 -42.30 -13.12
C ALA A 373 -15.76 -41.96 -14.21
N VAL A 374 -15.49 -41.54 -15.46
CA VAL A 374 -14.30 -41.36 -16.31
C VAL A 374 -14.77 -40.72 -17.65
N ALA A 375 -13.83 -40.17 -18.42
CA ALA A 375 -13.80 -39.94 -19.89
C ALA A 375 -14.74 -38.88 -20.53
N ARG A 376 -14.23 -37.86 -21.24
CA ARG A 376 -13.56 -37.80 -22.58
C ARG A 376 -14.50 -37.94 -23.78
N VAL A 377 -14.35 -37.01 -24.75
CA VAL A 377 -14.35 -37.12 -26.24
C VAL A 377 -14.69 -35.69 -26.76
N CYS A 378 -13.77 -34.88 -27.30
CA CYS A 378 -13.04 -34.81 -28.60
C CYS A 378 -13.60 -33.76 -29.59
N ARG A 379 -12.73 -32.78 -29.89
CA ARG A 379 -12.43 -32.04 -31.15
C ARG A 379 -13.51 -31.90 -32.26
N LYS A 380 -13.64 -30.68 -32.81
CA LYS A 380 -13.09 -30.25 -34.15
C LYS A 380 -13.46 -28.78 -34.49
N THR A 381 -12.51 -28.06 -35.09
CA THR A 381 -12.64 -26.85 -35.95
C THR A 381 -13.04 -27.25 -37.38
N PRO A 382 -13.12 -26.39 -38.45
CA PRO A 382 -13.01 -24.91 -38.60
C PRO A 382 -14.13 -24.28 -39.50
N GLY A 383 -14.09 -22.95 -39.77
CA GLY A 383 -14.71 -22.36 -40.99
C GLY A 383 -15.22 -20.90 -40.92
N ASP A 384 -14.37 -19.98 -41.39
CA ASP A 384 -14.56 -18.84 -42.34
C ASP A 384 -15.77 -17.88 -42.40
N TRP A 385 -15.48 -16.77 -43.14
CA TRP A 385 -16.27 -15.63 -43.65
C TRP A 385 -16.10 -14.31 -42.85
N VAL A 386 -15.75 -13.13 -43.38
CA VAL A 386 -15.18 -12.58 -44.64
C VAL A 386 -15.20 -11.03 -44.44
N ARG A 387 -14.23 -10.27 -44.97
CA ARG A 387 -14.26 -8.78 -45.02
C ARG A 387 -14.95 -8.30 -46.30
N PRO A 388 -15.29 -7.00 -46.39
CA PRO A 388 -14.97 -6.25 -47.61
C PRO A 388 -14.10 -5.00 -47.35
N GLU A 389 -13.56 -4.51 -48.46
CA GLU A 389 -12.42 -3.61 -48.65
C GLU A 389 -12.79 -2.11 -48.78
N GLY A 390 -11.83 -1.24 -48.39
CA GLY A 390 -11.32 -0.02 -49.07
C GLY A 390 -12.24 1.08 -49.64
N PRO A 391 -11.69 2.20 -50.20
CA PRO A 391 -10.27 2.48 -50.47
C PRO A 391 -9.76 3.94 -50.21
N THR A 392 -8.41 4.08 -50.21
CA THR A 392 -7.55 5.20 -50.70
C THR A 392 -7.65 6.61 -50.09
N GLY A 393 -6.58 7.36 -49.81
CA GLY A 393 -5.13 7.23 -49.98
C GLY A 393 -4.47 8.63 -49.86
N TYR A 394 -3.19 8.72 -49.47
CA TYR A 394 -2.12 9.45 -50.19
C TYR A 394 -0.77 9.38 -49.45
N LYS A 395 0.28 9.30 -50.26
CA LYS A 395 1.68 8.99 -49.95
C LYS A 395 2.51 10.24 -49.66
N GLY A 396 3.58 10.08 -48.89
CA GLY A 396 4.75 10.97 -48.88
C GLY A 396 5.94 10.33 -48.16
N GLY A 397 6.88 9.76 -48.92
CA GLY A 397 8.14 9.19 -48.43
C GLY A 397 9.30 10.22 -48.41
N PRO A 398 10.57 9.79 -48.39
CA PRO A 398 11.43 9.88 -47.20
C PRO A 398 12.70 10.73 -47.38
N ARG A 399 13.36 11.10 -46.28
CA ARG A 399 14.78 11.50 -46.27
C ARG A 399 15.59 10.70 -45.25
N LYS A 400 16.75 10.23 -45.73
CA LYS A 400 17.76 9.41 -45.06
C LYS A 400 18.72 10.26 -44.21
N ALA A 401 19.21 9.71 -43.11
CA ALA A 401 20.58 9.80 -42.58
C ALA A 401 20.69 8.82 -41.38
N ALA A 402 21.30 7.64 -41.51
CA ALA A 402 22.73 7.35 -41.37
C ALA A 402 23.26 7.38 -39.91
N GLY A 403 23.30 6.18 -39.31
CA GLY A 403 24.38 5.61 -38.48
C GLY A 403 24.95 6.38 -37.28
N HIS A 404 24.78 5.81 -36.07
CA HIS A 404 25.81 5.69 -35.02
C HIS A 404 25.44 4.51 -34.11
N THR A 405 25.94 3.31 -34.43
CA THR A 405 25.90 2.13 -33.57
C THR A 405 27.15 2.11 -32.70
N GLY A 406 27.04 2.54 -31.45
CA GLY A 406 28.21 2.59 -30.56
C GLY A 406 27.97 3.03 -29.13
N THR A 407 26.78 2.86 -28.54
CA THR A 407 26.52 3.31 -27.14
C THR A 407 25.38 2.53 -26.46
N MET A 408 25.34 1.20 -26.62
CA MET A 408 24.30 0.37 -25.99
C MET A 408 24.84 -0.73 -25.06
N LYS A 409 26.08 -0.60 -24.57
CA LYS A 409 26.67 -1.50 -23.56
C LYS A 409 27.09 -0.84 -22.25
N LEU A 410 26.99 0.48 -22.12
CA LEU A 410 27.29 1.20 -20.88
C LEU A 410 26.03 1.62 -20.07
N LEU A 411 24.85 1.55 -20.68
CA LEU A 411 23.58 1.92 -20.03
C LEU A 411 22.97 0.82 -19.14
N LEU A 412 23.47 -0.43 -19.22
CA LEU A 412 22.97 -1.51 -18.36
C LEU A 412 23.59 -1.52 -16.95
N PHE A 413 24.80 -0.97 -16.78
CA PHE A 413 25.46 -0.87 -15.47
C PHE A 413 25.06 0.38 -14.68
N LEU A 414 24.61 1.45 -15.35
CA LEU A 414 24.04 2.64 -14.71
C LEU A 414 22.54 2.49 -14.36
N GLY A 415 21.84 1.53 -14.97
CA GLY A 415 20.42 1.26 -14.70
C GLY A 415 20.12 0.62 -13.35
N LEU A 416 21.13 0.15 -12.60
CA LEU A 416 20.96 -0.42 -11.26
C LEU A 416 21.25 0.58 -10.13
N ALA A 417 21.86 1.73 -10.43
CA ALA A 417 22.04 2.82 -9.47
C ALA A 417 20.87 3.82 -9.48
N THR A 418 20.08 3.88 -10.56
CA THR A 418 18.93 4.80 -10.67
C THR A 418 17.60 4.25 -10.16
N VAL A 419 17.52 2.97 -9.78
CA VAL A 419 16.35 2.42 -9.07
C VAL A 419 16.39 2.72 -7.56
N ALA A 420 17.48 3.31 -7.06
CA ALA A 420 17.60 3.72 -5.65
C ALA A 420 17.13 5.17 -5.36
N LEU A 421 16.62 5.91 -6.35
CA LEU A 421 16.21 7.32 -6.17
C LEU A 421 14.74 7.56 -6.54
N CYS A 422 13.84 6.78 -5.95
CA CYS A 422 12.48 7.25 -5.62
C CYS A 422 11.84 6.24 -4.65
N GLU A 423 12.45 6.01 -3.49
CA GLU A 423 11.73 5.36 -2.42
C GLU A 423 10.76 6.38 -1.81
N LEU A 424 9.45 6.08 -1.86
CA LEU A 424 8.44 6.80 -1.10
C LEU A 424 8.87 6.83 0.37
N LYS A 425 8.95 8.01 0.99
CA LYS A 425 9.29 8.15 2.42
C LYS A 425 8.27 7.36 3.22
N LYS A 426 8.77 6.51 4.12
CA LYS A 426 7.97 5.67 5.00
C LYS A 426 8.06 6.18 6.43
N PHE A 427 7.00 5.94 7.18
CA PHE A 427 6.83 6.40 8.56
C PHE A 427 6.63 5.21 9.51
N GLU A 428 7.20 4.04 9.19
CA GLU A 428 6.97 2.79 9.94
C GLU A 428 7.46 2.95 11.38
N GLY A 429 6.52 3.01 12.33
CA GLY A 429 6.80 3.19 13.75
C GLY A 429 7.04 4.63 14.21
N ASP A 430 6.93 5.61 13.31
CA ASP A 430 6.90 7.02 13.68
C ASP A 430 5.63 7.30 14.48
N LYS A 431 5.68 8.28 15.38
CA LYS A 431 4.60 8.59 16.32
C LYS A 431 4.23 10.06 16.29
N VAL A 432 2.96 10.36 16.57
CA VAL A 432 2.52 11.73 16.87
C VAL A 432 2.11 11.81 18.32
N LEU A 433 2.72 12.74 19.06
CA LEU A 433 2.47 12.99 20.47
C LEU A 433 1.84 14.36 20.65
N ARG A 434 0.88 14.47 21.57
CA ARG A 434 0.41 15.72 22.13
C ARG A 434 1.07 15.97 23.47
N LEU A 435 1.83 17.03 23.59
CA LEU A 435 2.46 17.50 24.83
C LEU A 435 1.60 18.60 25.46
N LYS A 436 1.65 18.72 26.78
CA LYS A 436 0.97 19.78 27.53
C LYS A 436 1.94 20.53 28.44
N PRO A 437 2.62 21.59 27.95
CA PRO A 437 3.41 22.47 28.80
C PRO A 437 2.52 23.16 29.84
N VAL A 438 2.82 22.99 31.13
CA VAL A 438 2.07 23.60 32.24
C VAL A 438 2.92 24.57 33.08
N VAL A 439 4.23 24.56 32.88
CA VAL A 439 5.20 25.47 33.51
C VAL A 439 6.21 25.95 32.47
N ALA A 440 6.86 27.09 32.71
CA ALA A 440 7.82 27.67 31.77
C ALA A 440 8.97 26.71 31.42
N MET A 441 9.44 25.89 32.37
CA MET A 441 10.47 24.88 32.11
C MET A 441 10.07 23.85 31.05
N HIS A 442 8.77 23.55 30.90
CA HIS A 442 8.31 22.63 29.86
C HIS A 442 8.46 23.24 28.46
N VAL A 443 8.28 24.55 28.32
CA VAL A 443 8.46 25.25 27.05
C VAL A 443 9.92 25.18 26.63
N SER A 444 10.84 25.54 27.54
CA SER A 444 12.29 25.42 27.30
C SER A 444 12.72 23.97 27.00
N PHE A 445 12.10 22.99 27.64
CA PHE A 445 12.33 21.58 27.34
C PHE A 445 11.88 21.19 25.92
N ILE A 446 10.75 21.70 25.43
CA ILE A 446 10.29 21.42 24.06
C ILE A 446 11.23 22.05 23.03
N GLU A 447 11.75 23.24 23.31
CA GLU A 447 12.77 23.89 22.48
C GLU A 447 14.08 23.06 22.46
N GLU A 448 14.53 22.58 23.62
CA GLU A 448 15.69 21.68 23.72
C GLU A 448 15.46 20.37 22.97
N LEU A 449 14.26 19.78 23.08
CA LEU A 449 13.86 18.59 22.34
C LEU A 449 13.98 18.84 20.82
N ALA A 450 13.41 19.94 20.32
CA ALA A 450 13.46 20.31 18.91
C ALA A 450 14.88 20.57 18.39
N ASN A 451 15.77 21.09 19.24
CA ASN A 451 17.17 21.33 18.90
C ASN A 451 18.02 20.05 18.95
N SER A 452 17.66 19.10 19.83
CA SER A 452 18.42 17.86 20.05
C SER A 452 18.09 16.75 19.04
N MET A 453 16.89 16.77 18.47
CA MET A 453 16.44 15.77 17.48
C MET A 453 15.57 16.43 16.42
N GLU A 454 15.61 15.90 15.20
CA GLU A 454 14.80 16.39 14.09
C GLU A 454 13.32 16.00 14.31
N VAL A 455 12.55 16.93 14.89
CA VAL A 455 11.10 16.80 15.18
C VAL A 455 10.30 17.62 14.18
N ASP A 456 9.25 17.02 13.63
CA ASP A 456 8.28 17.70 12.75
C ASP A 456 7.10 18.21 13.60
N PHE A 457 6.91 19.53 13.63
CA PHE A 457 5.86 20.18 14.40
C PHE A 457 4.56 20.19 13.60
N TRP A 458 3.49 19.63 14.19
CA TRP A 458 2.16 19.60 13.59
C TRP A 458 1.27 20.75 14.10
N SER A 459 1.38 21.10 15.39
CA SER A 459 0.72 22.27 15.98
C SER A 459 1.38 22.65 17.31
N PRO A 460 1.83 23.89 17.54
CA PRO A 460 2.00 24.95 16.55
C PRO A 460 3.01 24.56 15.46
N ASP A 461 3.21 25.41 14.44
CA ASP A 461 4.09 25.10 13.30
C ASP A 461 5.59 25.03 13.67
N SER A 462 5.99 25.53 14.83
CA SER A 462 7.38 25.56 15.28
C SER A 462 7.52 25.70 16.81
N ALA A 463 8.68 25.34 17.35
CA ALA A 463 8.93 25.30 18.80
C ALA A 463 8.86 26.67 19.48
N ASP A 464 9.28 27.74 18.78
CA ASP A 464 9.29 29.12 19.25
C ASP A 464 7.89 29.69 19.51
N MET A 465 6.84 29.04 18.99
CA MET A 465 5.44 29.44 19.20
C MET A 465 4.81 28.79 20.43
N VAL A 466 5.51 27.86 21.08
CA VAL A 466 4.96 27.10 22.20
C VAL A 466 4.82 28.00 23.44
N THR A 467 3.63 28.01 24.01
CA THR A 467 3.34 28.75 25.26
C THR A 467 2.76 27.83 26.33
N VAL A 468 2.79 28.28 27.58
CA VAL A 468 2.22 27.52 28.71
C VAL A 468 0.71 27.37 28.52
N GLY A 469 0.22 26.14 28.64
CA GLY A 469 -1.19 25.79 28.50
C GLY A 469 -1.61 25.42 27.07
N MET A 470 -0.74 25.58 26.07
CA MET A 470 -1.01 25.18 24.68
C MET A 470 -0.96 23.65 24.52
N ASP A 471 -1.78 23.07 23.64
CA ASP A 471 -1.59 21.69 23.19
C ASP A 471 -0.51 21.68 22.10
N VAL A 472 0.52 20.84 22.23
CA VAL A 472 1.64 20.79 21.28
C VAL A 472 1.71 19.41 20.62
N ASP A 473 1.37 19.33 19.35
CA ASP A 473 1.41 18.11 18.54
C ASP A 473 2.75 18.02 17.78
N ILE A 474 3.51 16.97 18.06
CA ILE A 474 4.80 16.71 17.43
C ILE A 474 4.85 15.32 16.81
N HIS A 475 5.41 15.23 15.61
CA HIS A 475 5.73 14.00 14.91
C HIS A 475 7.20 13.64 15.14
N ILE A 476 7.42 12.46 15.71
CA ILE A 476 8.74 11.95 16.08
C ILE A 476 9.06 10.70 15.26
N PRO A 477 10.20 10.70 14.53
CA PRO A 477 10.67 9.52 13.82
C PRO A 477 10.91 8.32 14.76
N ALA A 478 10.66 7.11 14.28
CA ALA A 478 10.82 5.86 15.03
C ALA A 478 12.24 5.69 15.63
N SER A 479 13.26 6.26 14.99
CA SER A 479 14.64 6.26 15.47
C SER A 479 14.85 7.07 16.75
N HIS A 480 14.02 8.10 16.97
CA HIS A 480 14.12 9.02 18.11
C HIS A 480 13.03 8.78 19.17
N ALA A 481 12.02 7.96 18.89
CA ALA A 481 10.89 7.72 19.79
C ALA A 481 11.31 7.26 21.20
N ASP A 482 12.22 6.28 21.31
CA ASP A 482 12.68 5.78 22.62
C ASP A 482 13.37 6.89 23.43
N MET A 483 14.19 7.72 22.78
CA MET A 483 14.89 8.83 23.43
C MET A 483 13.91 9.94 23.84
N ALA A 484 12.98 10.31 22.97
CA ALA A 484 11.95 11.30 23.26
C ALA A 484 11.09 10.89 24.47
N PHE A 485 10.69 9.60 24.58
CA PHE A 485 9.94 9.12 25.74
C PHE A 485 10.75 9.18 27.04
N ILE A 486 12.04 8.86 27.01
CA ILE A 486 12.91 8.99 28.18
C ILE A 486 13.02 10.45 28.62
N MET A 487 13.24 11.37 27.67
CA MET A 487 13.32 12.81 27.95
C MET A 487 12.00 13.36 28.50
N LEU A 488 10.87 12.95 27.93
CA LEU A 488 9.53 13.33 28.41
C LEU A 488 9.23 12.81 29.81
N GLN A 489 9.69 11.59 30.13
CA GLN A 489 9.54 11.02 31.47
C GLN A 489 10.42 11.74 32.50
N GLN A 490 11.60 12.21 32.11
CA GLN A 490 12.50 12.97 32.98
C GLN A 490 12.01 14.40 33.25
N SER A 491 11.30 15.02 32.31
CA SER A 491 10.75 16.37 32.48
C SER A 491 9.45 16.42 33.28
N ASP A 492 8.87 15.26 33.65
CA ASP A 492 7.55 15.14 34.29
C ASP A 492 6.42 15.82 33.48
N MET A 493 6.63 16.02 32.17
CA MET A 493 5.64 16.63 31.30
C MET A 493 4.61 15.60 30.84
N LYS A 494 3.33 15.92 31.04
CA LYS A 494 2.23 15.09 30.55
C LYS A 494 2.19 15.10 29.02
N TYR A 495 2.05 13.91 28.45
CA TYR A 495 1.86 13.72 27.02
C TYR A 495 0.81 12.65 26.72
N LYS A 496 0.28 12.67 25.49
CA LYS A 496 -0.64 11.67 24.94
C LYS A 496 -0.13 11.23 23.57
N VAL A 497 -0.13 9.92 23.32
CA VAL A 497 0.11 9.40 21.97
C VAL A 497 -1.17 9.58 21.15
N LEU A 498 -1.14 10.42 20.13
CA LEU A 498 -2.25 10.64 19.21
C LEU A 498 -2.26 9.57 18.11
N ILE A 499 -1.10 9.34 17.50
CA ILE A 499 -0.90 8.34 16.44
C ILE A 499 0.28 7.45 16.85
N ASP A 500 0.01 6.16 17.01
CA ASP A 500 1.01 5.17 17.47
C ASP A 500 1.92 4.66 16.34
N ASP A 501 1.41 4.66 15.11
CA ASP A 501 2.17 4.30 13.90
C ASP A 501 1.66 5.14 12.72
N VAL A 502 2.44 6.16 12.36
CA VAL A 502 2.08 7.09 11.28
C VAL A 502 1.97 6.36 9.95
N GLN A 503 2.75 5.31 9.68
CA GLN A 503 2.61 4.54 8.44
C GLN A 503 1.24 3.87 8.35
N VAL A 504 0.73 3.33 9.47
CA VAL A 504 -0.61 2.74 9.51
C VAL A 504 -1.67 3.81 9.25
N ALA A 505 -1.52 5.00 9.82
CA ALA A 505 -2.44 6.11 9.58
C ALA A 505 -2.42 6.56 8.10
N VAL A 506 -1.24 6.65 7.47
CA VAL A 506 -1.09 6.94 6.03
C VAL A 506 -1.75 5.85 5.18
N ASP A 507 -1.49 4.58 5.48
CA ASP A 507 -2.02 3.44 4.72
C ASP A 507 -3.55 3.33 4.84
N THR A 508 -4.11 3.75 5.97
CA THR A 508 -5.55 3.73 6.25
C THR A 508 -6.28 5.02 5.89
N GLN A 509 -5.56 6.09 5.52
CA GLN A 509 -6.19 7.33 5.06
C GLN A 509 -7.11 7.11 3.84
N LEU A 510 -6.70 6.22 2.93
CA LEU A 510 -7.44 5.86 1.71
C LEU A 510 -8.39 4.66 1.96
N ASP A 511 -9.37 4.86 2.86
CA ASP A 511 -10.25 3.78 3.36
C ASP A 511 -11.42 3.41 2.42
N SER A 512 -11.64 4.14 1.33
CA SER A 512 -12.77 3.93 0.41
C SER A 512 -12.70 2.66 -0.46
N GLY A 513 -11.64 1.85 -0.35
CA GLY A 513 -11.56 0.48 -0.85
C GLY A 513 -11.53 0.27 -2.38
N MET A 514 -11.79 1.30 -3.18
CA MET A 514 -11.75 1.24 -4.65
C MET A 514 -10.71 2.23 -5.21
N LYS A 515 -9.64 1.72 -5.85
CA LYS A 515 -8.76 2.56 -6.68
C LYS A 515 -9.48 2.90 -7.98
N THR A 516 -10.23 4.00 -7.99
CA THR A 516 -10.81 4.55 -9.21
C THR A 516 -9.78 5.44 -9.90
N ARG A 517 -9.62 5.29 -11.21
CA ARG A 517 -8.83 6.26 -12.01
C ARG A 517 -9.61 7.56 -12.28
N SER A 518 -10.89 7.58 -11.96
CA SER A 518 -11.78 8.74 -12.09
C SER A 518 -11.78 9.57 -10.82
N HIS A 519 -11.98 10.88 -11.00
CA HIS A 519 -12.23 11.85 -9.92
C HIS A 519 -13.39 11.41 -9.02
N SER A 520 -13.28 11.71 -7.73
CA SER A 520 -14.34 11.49 -6.75
C SER A 520 -14.32 12.57 -5.67
N LEU A 521 -15.51 13.06 -5.30
CA LEU A 521 -15.68 14.10 -4.27
C LEU A 521 -15.56 13.57 -2.83
N THR A 522 -15.58 12.25 -2.65
CA THR A 522 -15.47 11.58 -1.35
C THR A 522 -14.11 10.91 -1.18
N LYS A 523 -13.10 11.33 -1.96
CA LYS A 523 -11.75 10.77 -1.97
C LYS A 523 -10.72 11.87 -2.13
N TYR A 524 -9.49 11.58 -1.74
CA TYR A 524 -8.37 12.45 -2.09
C TYR A 524 -7.93 12.18 -3.52
N ASN A 525 -7.80 13.24 -4.32
CA ASN A 525 -7.47 13.17 -5.74
C ASN A 525 -6.04 13.68 -5.96
N ASN A 526 -5.20 12.91 -6.63
CA ASN A 526 -3.87 13.40 -7.05
C ASN A 526 -3.99 14.55 -8.07
N TRP A 527 -2.91 15.29 -8.28
CA TRP A 527 -2.91 16.46 -9.15
C TRP A 527 -3.41 16.18 -10.57
N ASP A 528 -2.96 15.10 -11.21
CA ASP A 528 -3.42 14.72 -12.57
C ASP A 528 -4.95 14.56 -12.63
N THR A 529 -5.53 13.94 -11.60
CA THR A 529 -6.98 13.75 -11.48
C THR A 529 -7.71 15.07 -11.26
N VAL A 530 -7.16 15.96 -10.42
CA VAL A 530 -7.73 17.30 -10.17
C VAL A 530 -7.68 18.15 -11.45
N GLN A 531 -6.56 18.15 -12.17
CA GLN A 531 -6.41 18.90 -13.43
C GLN A 531 -7.38 18.40 -14.51
N GLY A 532 -7.53 17.08 -14.64
CA GLY A 532 -8.52 16.48 -15.54
C GLY A 532 -9.95 16.87 -15.17
N TRP A 533 -10.27 16.84 -13.87
CA TRP A 533 -11.58 17.25 -13.36
C TRP A 533 -11.87 18.74 -13.59
N ILE A 534 -10.90 19.63 -13.35
CA ILE A 534 -11.02 21.07 -13.63
C ILE A 534 -11.42 21.27 -15.10
N SER A 535 -10.73 20.59 -16.02
CA SER A 535 -11.00 20.70 -17.47
C SER A 535 -12.39 20.18 -17.84
N SER A 536 -12.84 19.10 -17.19
CA SER A 536 -14.19 18.55 -17.38
C SER A 536 -15.28 19.48 -16.84
N MET A 537 -15.08 20.02 -15.64
CA MET A 537 -16.05 20.86 -14.94
C MET A 537 -16.28 22.17 -15.69
N THR A 538 -15.20 22.79 -16.19
CA THR A 538 -15.29 24.02 -16.98
C THR A 538 -15.97 23.80 -18.33
N SER A 539 -15.77 22.64 -18.95
CA SER A 539 -16.37 22.31 -20.24
C SER A 539 -17.85 21.94 -20.11
N ALA A 540 -18.24 21.31 -19.00
CA ALA A 540 -19.63 20.90 -18.74
C ALA A 540 -20.53 22.08 -18.33
N HIS A 541 -19.95 23.14 -17.72
CA HIS A 541 -20.71 24.27 -17.18
C HIS A 541 -20.18 25.64 -17.66
N PRO A 542 -20.10 25.87 -18.99
CA PRO A 542 -19.47 27.07 -19.55
C PRO A 542 -20.21 28.38 -19.24
N THR A 543 -21.49 28.30 -18.85
CA THR A 543 -22.31 29.46 -18.48
C THR A 543 -22.08 29.96 -17.05
N LEU A 544 -21.53 29.09 -16.19
CA LEU A 544 -21.29 29.36 -14.77
C LEU A 544 -19.81 29.38 -14.40
N ILE A 545 -18.96 28.63 -15.13
CA ILE A 545 -17.55 28.47 -14.78
C ILE A 545 -16.68 28.95 -15.93
N SER A 546 -15.72 29.81 -15.60
CA SER A 546 -14.62 30.17 -16.50
C SER A 546 -13.28 29.87 -15.84
N ARG A 547 -12.33 29.37 -16.64
CA ARG A 547 -10.99 28.99 -16.17
C ARG A 547 -9.97 30.05 -16.57
N LEU A 548 -9.21 30.52 -15.60
CA LEU A 548 -8.07 31.41 -15.78
C LEU A 548 -6.78 30.68 -15.38
N VAL A 549 -5.65 31.09 -15.94
CA VAL A 549 -4.32 30.63 -15.52
C VAL A 549 -3.61 31.82 -14.89
N LEU A 550 -3.27 31.73 -13.62
CA LEU A 550 -2.59 32.82 -12.90
C LEU A 550 -1.11 32.92 -13.27
N GLY A 551 -0.50 31.77 -13.56
CA GLY A 551 0.90 31.62 -13.89
C GLY A 551 1.29 30.15 -13.78
N SER A 552 2.59 29.91 -13.64
CA SER A 552 3.14 28.58 -13.39
C SER A 552 3.78 28.51 -12.00
N THR A 553 3.78 27.32 -11.41
CA THR A 553 4.56 26.98 -10.22
C THR A 553 6.07 26.93 -10.53
N PHE A 554 6.90 26.79 -9.51
CA PHE A 554 8.35 26.69 -9.65
C PHE A 554 8.78 25.54 -10.58
N GLU A 555 8.12 24.38 -10.49
CA GLU A 555 8.37 23.22 -11.36
C GLU A 555 7.56 23.26 -12.68
N GLY A 556 6.89 24.39 -12.98
CA GLY A 556 6.30 24.66 -14.30
C GLY A 556 4.84 24.21 -14.49
N ARG A 557 4.08 23.97 -13.43
CA ARG A 557 2.67 23.54 -13.51
C ARG A 557 1.74 24.74 -13.54
N ALA A 558 0.74 24.73 -14.44
CA ALA A 558 -0.21 25.83 -14.56
C ALA A 558 -1.14 25.93 -13.34
N MET A 559 -1.22 27.13 -12.74
CA MET A 559 -2.12 27.44 -11.63
C MET A 559 -3.49 27.85 -12.15
N HIS A 560 -4.45 26.92 -12.10
CA HIS A 560 -5.81 27.14 -12.61
C HIS A 560 -6.72 27.77 -11.56
N LEU A 561 -7.14 29.00 -11.81
CA LEU A 561 -8.18 29.68 -11.04
C LEU A 561 -9.54 29.51 -11.73
N LEU A 562 -10.56 29.10 -10.98
CA LEU A 562 -11.93 28.97 -11.46
C LEU A 562 -12.77 30.15 -11.00
N LYS A 563 -13.33 30.90 -11.94
CA LYS A 563 -14.33 31.92 -11.67
C LYS A 563 -15.72 31.28 -11.81
N ILE A 564 -16.49 31.30 -10.73
CA ILE A 564 -17.82 30.70 -10.62
C ILE A 564 -18.85 31.80 -10.40
N GLY A 565 -19.85 31.87 -11.26
CA GLY A 565 -20.92 32.86 -11.19
C GLY A 565 -21.60 33.03 -12.54
N ARG A 566 -22.84 33.48 -12.53
CA ARG A 566 -23.58 33.74 -13.78
C ARG A 566 -22.93 34.89 -14.54
N CYS A 567 -22.73 34.71 -15.84
CA CYS A 567 -22.29 35.79 -16.72
C CYS A 567 -23.44 36.79 -16.97
N THR A 568 -23.32 38.00 -16.43
CA THR A 568 -24.32 39.07 -16.56
C THR A 568 -23.86 40.23 -17.46
N GLY A 569 -22.63 40.18 -17.99
CA GLY A 569 -22.03 41.25 -18.79
C GLY A 569 -21.57 42.48 -17.99
N SER A 570 -21.87 42.54 -16.69
CA SER A 570 -21.43 43.58 -15.73
C SER A 570 -20.38 43.04 -14.76
N THR A 571 -19.55 43.93 -14.21
CA THR A 571 -18.58 43.58 -13.16
C THR A 571 -19.31 43.35 -11.84
N LYS A 572 -19.17 42.15 -11.26
CA LYS A 572 -19.75 41.79 -9.95
C LYS A 572 -18.70 41.89 -8.84
N PRO A 573 -19.11 42.17 -7.58
CA PRO A 573 -18.24 41.95 -6.43
C PRO A 573 -17.88 40.46 -6.33
N ALA A 574 -16.70 40.17 -5.77
CA ALA A 574 -16.15 38.83 -5.79
C ALA A 574 -15.65 38.34 -4.43
N ILE A 575 -15.68 37.03 -4.24
CA ILE A 575 -15.00 36.32 -3.15
C ILE A 575 -13.78 35.61 -3.77
N PHE A 576 -12.62 35.74 -3.15
CA PHE A 576 -11.45 34.92 -3.49
C PHE A 576 -11.31 33.81 -2.45
N MET A 577 -11.18 32.57 -2.91
CA MET A 577 -10.99 31.40 -2.04
C MET A 577 -9.85 30.53 -2.58
N ASP A 578 -8.91 30.18 -1.72
CA ASP A 578 -7.84 29.23 -2.04
C ASP A 578 -7.77 28.06 -1.07
N CYS A 579 -7.23 26.96 -1.60
CA CYS A 579 -7.03 25.71 -0.89
C CYS A 579 -5.65 25.14 -1.18
N GLY A 580 -5.10 24.36 -0.25
CA GLY A 580 -3.85 23.63 -0.43
C GLY A 580 -2.63 24.54 -0.57
N ILE A 581 -2.57 25.62 0.20
CA ILE A 581 -1.35 26.43 0.35
C ILE A 581 -0.25 25.61 1.03
N HIS A 582 -0.59 24.83 2.06
CA HIS A 582 0.28 23.79 2.60
C HIS A 582 -0.04 22.43 1.98
N ALA A 583 1.00 21.73 1.54
CA ALA A 583 0.85 20.54 0.71
C ALA A 583 0.23 19.33 1.45
N ARG A 584 0.54 19.13 2.73
CA ARG A 584 0.08 17.99 3.55
C ARG A 584 -1.40 18.05 3.94
N GLU A 585 -2.06 19.19 3.76
CA GLU A 585 -3.41 19.49 4.23
C GLU A 585 -4.49 19.06 3.22
N TRP A 586 -4.52 17.76 2.88
CA TRP A 586 -5.30 17.23 1.76
C TRP A 586 -6.82 17.48 1.83
N ILE A 587 -7.37 17.70 3.03
CA ILE A 587 -8.80 18.03 3.20
C ILE A 587 -9.16 19.39 2.62
N SER A 588 -8.21 20.34 2.56
CA SER A 588 -8.42 21.67 1.99
C SER A 588 -8.67 21.61 0.47
N PRO A 589 -7.78 21.01 -0.37
CA PRO A 589 -8.09 20.78 -1.78
C PRO A 589 -9.37 19.98 -2.03
N ALA A 590 -9.67 18.99 -1.17
CA ALA A 590 -10.90 18.21 -1.27
C ALA A 590 -12.15 19.09 -1.03
N PHE A 591 -12.09 20.01 -0.05
CA PHE A 591 -13.14 20.98 0.22
C PHE A 591 -13.38 21.91 -0.98
N CYS A 592 -12.34 22.50 -1.57
CA CYS A 592 -12.53 23.36 -2.74
C CYS A 592 -13.20 22.60 -3.90
N GLN A 593 -12.78 21.36 -4.18
CA GLN A 593 -13.42 20.52 -5.20
C GLN A 593 -14.90 20.26 -4.89
N TRP A 594 -15.21 19.97 -3.63
CA TRP A 594 -16.59 19.79 -3.15
C TRP A 594 -17.42 21.06 -3.29
N PHE A 595 -16.88 22.21 -2.87
CA PHE A 595 -17.56 23.51 -2.96
C PHE A 595 -17.91 23.85 -4.40
N ILE A 596 -16.96 23.72 -5.32
CA ILE A 596 -17.18 23.99 -6.76
C ILE A 596 -18.31 23.11 -7.29
N ASN A 597 -18.27 21.80 -7.01
CA ASN A 597 -19.31 20.89 -7.44
C ASN A 597 -20.67 21.24 -6.81
N LYS A 598 -20.68 21.62 -5.51
CA LYS A 598 -21.90 21.96 -4.80
C LYS A 598 -22.53 23.24 -5.37
N ALA A 599 -21.73 24.28 -5.55
CA ALA A 599 -22.16 25.55 -6.12
C ALA A 599 -22.82 25.38 -7.51
N VAL A 600 -22.22 24.56 -8.37
CA VAL A 600 -22.72 24.32 -9.72
C VAL A 600 -23.94 23.41 -9.73
N SER A 601 -23.94 22.34 -8.92
CA SER A 601 -25.04 21.36 -8.89
C SER A 601 -26.30 21.88 -8.21
N THR A 602 -26.19 22.85 -7.30
CA THR A 602 -27.36 23.45 -6.62
C THR A 602 -27.77 24.79 -7.20
N TYR A 603 -27.04 25.34 -8.16
CA TYR A 603 -27.46 26.55 -8.86
C TYR A 603 -28.79 26.30 -9.61
N GLY A 604 -29.77 27.19 -9.41
CA GLY A 604 -31.13 27.07 -9.93
C GLY A 604 -32.08 26.23 -9.08
N THR A 605 -31.59 25.52 -8.05
CA THR A 605 -32.42 24.71 -7.14
C THR A 605 -32.36 25.19 -5.70
N ASP A 606 -31.18 25.55 -5.21
CA ASP A 606 -30.99 26.18 -3.90
C ASP A 606 -31.05 27.71 -4.05
N SER A 607 -32.00 28.34 -3.37
CA SER A 607 -32.25 29.78 -3.52
C SER A 607 -31.10 30.65 -3.02
N GLN A 608 -30.41 30.22 -1.97
CA GLN A 608 -29.27 30.95 -1.41
C GLN A 608 -28.06 30.90 -2.35
N MET A 609 -27.67 29.72 -2.83
CA MET A 609 -26.59 29.54 -3.79
C MET A 609 -26.89 30.25 -5.12
N THR A 610 -28.14 30.16 -5.59
CA THR A 610 -28.56 30.85 -6.82
C THR A 610 -28.41 32.36 -6.67
N SER A 611 -28.92 32.93 -5.57
CA SER A 611 -28.78 34.35 -5.26
C SER A 611 -27.32 34.78 -5.14
N LEU A 612 -26.47 33.96 -4.49
CA LEU A 612 -25.04 34.23 -4.36
C LEU A 612 -24.34 34.28 -5.72
N LEU A 613 -24.57 33.31 -6.61
CA LEU A 613 -23.90 33.25 -7.92
C LEU A 613 -24.47 34.22 -8.96
N ASP A 614 -25.72 34.67 -8.78
CA ASP A 614 -26.32 35.77 -9.56
C ASP A 614 -25.72 37.13 -9.17
N THR A 615 -25.43 37.34 -7.88
CA THR A 615 -24.99 38.65 -7.34
C THR A 615 -23.48 38.81 -7.24
N MET A 616 -22.74 37.72 -7.06
CA MET A 616 -21.30 37.72 -6.87
C MET A 616 -20.58 36.77 -7.85
N ASP A 617 -19.28 36.99 -8.01
CA ASP A 617 -18.36 36.00 -8.57
C ASP A 617 -17.55 35.34 -7.45
N ILE A 618 -17.24 34.06 -7.57
CA ILE A 618 -16.37 33.36 -6.63
C ILE A 618 -15.16 32.82 -7.40
N PHE A 619 -14.00 33.36 -7.10
CA PHE A 619 -12.72 32.88 -7.60
C PHE A 619 -12.21 31.78 -6.67
N VAL A 620 -12.10 30.56 -7.18
CA VAL A 620 -11.63 29.39 -6.42
C VAL A 620 -10.32 28.89 -7.01
N LEU A 621 -9.25 28.85 -6.21
CA LEU A 621 -7.97 28.21 -6.52
C LEU A 621 -7.91 26.86 -5.80
N PRO A 622 -8.19 25.72 -6.48
CA PRO A 622 -8.39 24.44 -5.79
C PRO A 622 -7.12 23.87 -5.15
N VAL A 623 -5.95 24.17 -5.73
CA VAL A 623 -4.63 23.79 -5.22
C VAL A 623 -3.68 24.95 -5.47
N PHE A 624 -3.25 25.60 -4.40
CA PHE A 624 -2.31 26.71 -4.44
C PHE A 624 -0.88 26.20 -4.65
N ASN A 625 -0.39 25.33 -3.76
CA ASN A 625 0.97 24.79 -3.82
C ASN A 625 0.97 23.44 -4.56
N ILE A 626 0.84 23.49 -5.89
CA ILE A 626 0.70 22.29 -6.73
C ILE A 626 1.94 21.39 -6.64
N ASP A 627 3.13 21.97 -6.63
CA ASP A 627 4.39 21.20 -6.61
C ASP A 627 4.55 20.46 -5.28
N GLY A 628 4.29 21.15 -4.16
CA GLY A 628 4.27 20.51 -2.84
C GLY A 628 3.17 19.45 -2.76
N TYR A 629 1.96 19.74 -3.24
CA TYR A 629 0.86 18.78 -3.25
C TYR A 629 1.25 17.51 -4.02
N GLU A 630 1.80 17.62 -5.22
CA GLU A 630 2.28 16.45 -5.97
C GLU A 630 3.42 15.71 -5.26
N HIS A 631 4.32 16.42 -4.59
CA HIS A 631 5.37 15.83 -3.78
C HIS A 631 4.82 14.95 -2.64
N THR A 632 3.70 15.35 -2.01
CA THR A 632 3.06 14.52 -0.97
C THR A 632 2.46 13.22 -1.49
N TRP A 633 2.07 13.18 -2.76
CA TRP A 633 1.56 11.96 -3.40
C TRP A 633 2.68 11.02 -3.85
N LYS A 634 3.86 11.55 -4.19
CA LYS A 634 4.93 10.79 -4.86
C LYS A 634 6.15 10.51 -3.98
N THR A 635 6.40 11.31 -2.94
CA THR A 635 7.67 11.27 -2.21
C THR A 635 7.48 11.35 -0.70
N ASP A 636 6.99 12.47 -0.15
CA ASP A 636 6.90 12.70 1.29
C ASP A 636 5.52 13.22 1.68
N ARG A 637 4.69 12.37 2.28
CA ARG A 637 3.32 12.69 2.70
C ARG A 637 3.24 13.83 3.71
N MET A 638 4.30 14.08 4.48
CA MET A 638 4.35 15.13 5.51
C MET A 638 4.93 16.45 5.01
N TRP A 639 5.25 16.54 3.71
CA TRP A 639 5.76 17.78 3.13
C TRP A 639 4.75 18.93 3.21
N ARG A 640 5.19 20.09 3.68
CA ARG A 640 4.36 21.31 3.84
C ARG A 640 4.62 22.36 2.77
N LYS A 641 5.91 22.68 2.54
CA LYS A 641 6.41 23.86 1.81
C LYS A 641 6.22 23.79 0.28
N THR A 642 6.59 24.86 -0.42
CA THR A 642 6.78 24.86 -1.88
C THR A 642 7.95 23.93 -2.29
N ARG A 643 8.30 23.90 -3.59
CA ARG A 643 9.44 23.11 -4.12
C ARG A 643 10.55 23.97 -4.73
N SER A 644 10.59 25.25 -4.38
CA SER A 644 11.62 26.19 -4.82
C SER A 644 13.03 25.77 -4.38
N ARG A 645 14.03 26.02 -5.23
CA ARG A 645 15.44 25.71 -4.93
C ARG A 645 16.26 27.00 -4.90
N ARG A 646 17.14 27.09 -3.90
CA ARG A 646 18.06 28.23 -3.73
C ARG A 646 19.51 27.77 -3.88
N ASN A 647 20.30 28.54 -4.64
CA ASN A 647 21.73 28.33 -4.73
C ASN A 647 22.38 28.52 -3.35
N GLY A 648 23.17 27.54 -2.92
CA GLY A 648 23.89 27.57 -1.64
C GLY A 648 23.15 26.97 -0.44
N SER A 649 21.92 26.46 -0.60
CA SER A 649 21.21 25.70 0.44
C SER A 649 20.89 24.29 -0.05
N PRO A 650 21.10 23.24 0.76
CA PRO A 650 20.65 21.88 0.44
C PRO A 650 19.14 21.69 0.64
N CYS A 651 18.49 22.60 1.38
CA CYS A 651 17.06 22.52 1.72
C CYS A 651 16.16 23.16 0.64
N VAL A 652 14.95 22.62 0.50
CA VAL A 652 14.02 22.92 -0.59
C VAL A 652 12.73 23.53 -0.04
N GLY A 653 12.20 24.52 -0.74
CA GLY A 653 10.91 25.15 -0.47
C GLY A 653 10.92 26.19 0.64
N ALA A 654 9.99 27.13 0.54
CA ALA A 654 9.58 28.06 1.59
C ALA A 654 8.14 27.78 2.02
N ASP A 655 7.77 28.23 3.21
CA ASP A 655 6.38 28.22 3.65
C ASP A 655 5.63 29.32 2.88
N PRO A 656 4.68 28.96 1.99
CA PRO A 656 3.94 29.95 1.22
C PRO A 656 3.09 30.86 2.10
N ASN A 657 2.66 30.42 3.30
CA ASN A 657 1.91 31.23 4.26
C ASN A 657 2.80 31.94 5.29
N ARG A 658 4.09 32.11 4.97
CA ARG A 658 5.03 33.03 5.64
C ARG A 658 5.71 33.99 4.66
N ASN A 659 5.27 33.99 3.40
CA ASN A 659 5.95 34.66 2.29
C ASN A 659 5.22 35.91 1.77
N PHE A 660 4.02 36.21 2.28
CA PHE A 660 3.28 37.43 1.91
C PHE A 660 3.81 38.68 2.63
N ASP A 661 3.50 39.85 2.09
CA ASP A 661 3.94 41.15 2.61
C ASP A 661 3.10 41.65 3.80
N ALA A 662 3.07 40.89 4.89
CA ALA A 662 2.35 41.23 6.12
C ALA A 662 3.24 40.97 7.34
N GLY A 663 3.98 41.99 7.77
CA GLY A 663 4.99 41.85 8.82
C GLY A 663 6.07 40.82 8.48
N TRP A 664 6.37 40.60 7.20
CA TRP A 664 7.13 39.47 6.68
C TRP A 664 8.37 39.10 7.51
N CYS A 665 8.44 37.82 7.89
CA CYS A 665 9.56 37.21 8.61
C CYS A 665 9.92 37.84 9.98
N THR A 666 9.00 38.57 10.63
CA THR A 666 9.25 39.23 11.92
C THR A 666 9.01 38.32 13.14
N LEU A 667 7.99 37.47 13.11
CA LEU A 667 7.63 36.53 14.17
C LEU A 667 6.87 35.32 13.62
N GLY A 668 6.92 34.17 14.31
CA GLY A 668 6.25 32.95 13.85
C GLY A 668 6.74 32.40 12.52
N ALA A 669 7.94 32.81 12.11
CA ALA A 669 8.56 32.46 10.83
C ALA A 669 10.08 32.34 11.02
N SER A 670 10.72 31.56 10.16
CA SER A 670 12.17 31.33 10.23
C SER A 670 12.88 31.87 9.00
N SER A 671 14.09 32.40 9.18
CA SER A 671 15.01 32.73 8.09
C SER A 671 15.88 31.53 7.65
N ASN A 672 15.81 30.41 8.36
CA ASN A 672 16.53 29.18 8.03
C ASN A 672 15.81 28.42 6.90
N PRO A 673 16.44 28.21 5.72
CA PRO A 673 15.83 27.49 4.59
C PRO A 673 15.38 26.05 4.90
N CYS A 674 15.93 25.43 5.94
CA CYS A 674 15.58 24.08 6.35
C CYS A 674 14.37 24.03 7.29
N SER A 675 13.95 25.16 7.87
CA SER A 675 12.74 25.22 8.69
C SER A 675 11.49 24.97 7.85
N ASP A 676 10.48 24.34 8.46
CA ASP A 676 9.14 24.21 7.86
C ASP A 676 8.41 25.55 7.77
N THR A 677 8.78 26.53 8.60
CA THR A 677 8.26 27.90 8.60
C THR A 677 9.19 28.89 7.90
N TYR A 678 10.06 28.42 6.99
CA TYR A 678 10.98 29.28 6.25
C TYR A 678 10.21 30.36 5.47
N CYS A 679 10.44 31.64 5.77
CA CYS A 679 9.68 32.77 5.21
C CYS A 679 10.01 33.10 3.75
N GLY A 680 10.96 32.40 3.13
CA GLY A 680 11.43 32.66 1.77
C GLY A 680 12.63 33.60 1.71
N ALA A 681 13.17 33.81 0.51
CA ALA A 681 14.37 34.64 0.33
C ALA A 681 14.07 36.15 0.41
N SER A 682 12.84 36.52 0.13
CA SER A 682 12.27 37.87 0.20
C SER A 682 10.75 37.75 0.27
N VAL A 683 10.08 38.87 0.56
CA VAL A 683 8.64 39.04 0.33
C VAL A 683 8.27 38.55 -1.08
N GLU A 684 7.21 37.76 -1.18
CA GLU A 684 6.67 37.18 -2.42
C GLU A 684 7.76 36.51 -3.28
N SER A 685 8.77 35.87 -2.66
CA SER A 685 9.83 35.14 -3.38
C SER A 685 9.31 33.89 -4.08
N GLU A 686 8.28 33.25 -3.52
CA GLU A 686 7.66 32.07 -4.11
C GLU A 686 6.77 32.50 -5.28
N ILE A 687 6.97 31.87 -6.45
CA ILE A 687 6.25 32.27 -7.66
C ILE A 687 4.74 32.01 -7.53
N GLU A 688 4.36 30.97 -6.78
CA GLU A 688 2.97 30.65 -6.46
C GLU A 688 2.30 31.78 -5.68
N VAL A 689 3.01 32.31 -4.67
CA VAL A 689 2.57 33.45 -3.84
C VAL A 689 2.45 34.71 -4.68
N ARG A 690 3.47 35.01 -5.49
CA ARG A 690 3.48 36.17 -6.38
C ARG A 690 2.34 36.14 -7.39
N ASN A 691 2.07 34.99 -8.01
CA ASN A 691 0.97 34.84 -8.99
C ASN A 691 -0.40 35.18 -8.38
N VAL A 692 -0.65 34.74 -7.14
CA VAL A 692 -1.89 35.04 -6.42
C VAL A 692 -1.92 36.49 -5.95
N ALA A 693 -0.82 37.00 -5.40
CA ALA A 693 -0.71 38.37 -4.94
C ALA A 693 -0.93 39.37 -6.08
N ASP A 694 -0.31 39.16 -7.24
CA ASP A 694 -0.50 39.96 -8.45
C ASP A 694 -1.96 39.96 -8.92
N PHE A 695 -2.61 38.79 -8.91
CA PHE A 695 -4.02 38.68 -9.29
C PHE A 695 -4.93 39.47 -8.34
N ILE A 696 -4.75 39.32 -7.03
CA ILE A 696 -5.58 40.01 -6.03
C ILE A 696 -5.30 41.51 -6.08
N ARG A 697 -4.03 41.96 -6.18
CA ARG A 697 -3.68 43.38 -6.35
C ARG A 697 -4.36 43.99 -7.57
N LYS A 698 -4.40 43.26 -8.69
CA LYS A 698 -5.09 43.69 -9.93
C LYS A 698 -6.61 43.76 -9.80
N ASN A 699 -7.22 42.93 -8.96
CA ASN A 699 -8.67 42.80 -8.82
C ASN A 699 -9.20 43.31 -7.45
N LYS A 700 -8.40 44.04 -6.68
CA LYS A 700 -8.74 44.45 -5.31
C LYS A 700 -10.02 45.29 -5.20
N SER A 701 -10.39 46.01 -6.25
CA SER A 701 -11.61 46.81 -6.27
C SER A 701 -12.89 45.96 -6.22
N VAL A 702 -12.84 44.76 -6.78
CA VAL A 702 -14.00 43.85 -6.87
C VAL A 702 -14.00 42.79 -5.78
N ILE A 703 -12.82 42.33 -5.32
CA ILE A 703 -12.71 41.32 -4.26
C ILE A 703 -13.14 41.94 -2.93
N LYS A 704 -14.19 41.38 -2.31
CA LYS A 704 -14.76 41.85 -1.04
C LYS A 704 -14.45 40.92 0.13
N ALA A 705 -14.15 39.66 -0.16
CA ALA A 705 -13.75 38.67 0.83
C ALA A 705 -12.60 37.80 0.32
N TYR A 706 -11.72 37.41 1.24
CA TYR A 706 -10.61 36.48 1.03
C TYR A 706 -10.74 35.32 2.03
N LEU A 707 -10.84 34.09 1.53
CA LEU A 707 -11.01 32.89 2.33
C LEU A 707 -9.87 31.92 2.01
N THR A 708 -8.98 31.68 2.96
CA THR A 708 -7.93 30.67 2.80
C THR A 708 -8.25 29.45 3.66
N ILE A 709 -8.18 28.27 3.05
CA ILE A 709 -8.64 27.01 3.64
C ILE A 709 -7.44 26.12 3.97
N HIS A 710 -7.33 25.73 5.23
CA HIS A 710 -6.25 24.97 5.85
C HIS A 710 -6.77 23.76 6.63
N SER A 711 -5.86 22.98 7.20
CA SER A 711 -6.15 22.01 8.26
C SER A 711 -4.90 21.77 9.08
N TYR A 712 -4.96 21.41 10.36
CA TYR A 712 -6.15 21.06 11.13
C TYR A 712 -6.23 21.94 12.36
N SER A 713 -7.43 22.04 12.95
CA SER A 713 -7.69 22.33 14.38
C SER A 713 -9.15 22.68 14.66
N GLN A 714 -9.99 22.83 13.61
CA GLN A 714 -11.34 23.38 13.72
C GLN A 714 -11.34 24.82 14.27
N LEU A 715 -10.64 25.71 13.58
CA LEU A 715 -10.56 27.14 13.90
C LEU A 715 -11.13 27.96 12.75
N LEU A 716 -11.73 29.10 13.09
CA LEU A 716 -12.12 30.13 12.13
C LEU A 716 -11.47 31.46 12.54
N LEU A 717 -10.32 31.70 11.94
CA LEU A 717 -9.42 32.81 12.30
C LEU A 717 -9.68 34.01 11.39
N PHE A 718 -9.36 35.19 11.90
CA PHE A 718 -9.31 36.44 11.14
C PHE A 718 -8.16 37.32 11.63
N PRO A 719 -7.78 38.37 10.87
CA PRO A 719 -6.68 39.24 11.24
C PRO A 719 -6.81 39.93 12.61
N TYR A 720 -5.72 40.18 13.33
CA TYR A 720 -4.33 39.95 12.89
C TYR A 720 -3.69 38.68 13.46
N SER A 721 -2.75 38.10 12.70
CA SER A 721 -1.84 37.04 13.13
C SER A 721 -0.43 37.57 13.40
N TYR A 722 0.07 38.53 12.61
CA TYR A 722 1.43 39.07 12.78
C TYR A 722 1.56 40.11 13.91
N LYS A 723 0.46 40.54 14.52
CA LYS A 723 0.44 41.50 15.64
C LYS A 723 -0.75 41.26 16.54
N TYR A 724 -0.67 41.73 17.79
CA TYR A 724 -1.76 41.63 18.77
C TYR A 724 -2.78 42.77 18.70
N ASP A 725 -2.55 43.76 17.83
CA ASP A 725 -3.54 44.81 17.58
C ASP A 725 -4.80 44.20 16.96
N LEU A 726 -5.96 44.70 17.37
CA LEU A 726 -7.22 44.30 16.78
C LEU A 726 -7.39 44.95 15.41
N ALA A 727 -7.95 44.19 14.46
CA ALA A 727 -8.40 44.73 13.18
C ALA A 727 -9.40 45.89 13.39
N ALA A 728 -9.42 46.86 12.47
CA ALA A 728 -10.35 47.99 12.56
C ALA A 728 -11.82 47.54 12.59
N ASP A 729 -12.12 46.43 11.88
CA ASP A 729 -13.45 45.82 11.80
C ASP A 729 -13.63 44.63 12.77
N HIS A 730 -12.81 44.52 13.82
CA HIS A 730 -12.75 43.34 14.70
C HIS A 730 -14.12 42.80 15.15
N ASN A 731 -14.99 43.66 15.66
CA ASN A 731 -16.30 43.25 16.18
C ASN A 731 -17.19 42.60 15.11
N GLU A 732 -17.14 43.12 13.88
CA GLU A 732 -17.92 42.59 12.76
C GLU A 732 -17.33 41.28 12.25
N LEU A 733 -16.00 41.18 12.18
CA LEU A 733 -15.32 39.94 11.82
C LEU A 733 -15.61 38.81 12.81
N LEU A 734 -15.56 39.13 14.11
CA LEU A 734 -15.89 38.18 15.16
C LEU A 734 -17.35 37.71 15.07
N GLN A 735 -18.29 38.64 14.89
CA GLN A 735 -19.72 38.31 14.78
C GLN A 735 -20.00 37.37 13.59
N VAL A 736 -19.38 37.64 12.42
CA VAL A 736 -19.51 36.78 11.24
C VAL A 736 -18.86 35.42 11.47
N ALA A 737 -17.67 35.38 12.08
CA ALA A 737 -16.98 34.13 12.39
C ALA A 737 -17.75 33.26 13.38
N GLU A 738 -18.31 33.83 14.45
CA GLU A 738 -19.13 33.10 15.42
C GLU A 738 -20.44 32.61 14.79
N GLY A 739 -21.09 33.43 13.96
CA GLY A 739 -22.30 33.01 13.23
C GLY A 739 -22.04 31.87 12.25
N ALA A 740 -20.91 31.89 11.54
CA ALA A 740 -20.48 30.81 10.66
C ALA A 740 -20.15 29.53 11.44
N ALA A 741 -19.42 29.64 12.55
CA ALA A 741 -19.09 28.52 13.42
C ALA A 741 -20.35 27.87 14.02
N GLU A 742 -21.33 28.68 14.44
CA GLU A 742 -22.62 28.18 14.94
C GLU A 742 -23.41 27.45 13.85
N THR A 743 -23.44 27.99 12.64
CA THR A 743 -24.10 27.36 11.50
C THR A 743 -23.46 26.01 11.17
N LEU A 744 -22.12 25.93 11.16
CA LEU A 744 -21.38 24.68 10.97
C LEU A 744 -21.70 23.66 12.08
N ARG A 745 -21.75 24.13 13.33
CA ARG A 745 -22.12 23.31 14.49
C ARG A 745 -23.52 22.71 14.33
N SER A 746 -24.47 23.45 13.78
CA SER A 746 -25.86 22.98 13.61
C SER A 746 -25.98 21.73 12.72
N LEU A 747 -25.08 21.55 11.75
CA LEU A 747 -25.13 20.42 10.81
C LEU A 747 -24.57 19.13 11.42
N TYR A 748 -23.39 19.21 12.04
CA TYR A 748 -22.62 18.02 12.45
C TYR A 748 -22.18 18.00 13.91
N GLY A 749 -22.60 18.99 14.72
CA GLY A 749 -22.12 19.17 16.10
C GLY A 749 -20.64 19.52 16.21
N THR A 750 -19.97 19.79 15.08
CA THR A 750 -18.54 20.12 15.05
C THR A 750 -18.33 21.52 15.58
N ARG A 751 -17.48 21.67 16.59
CA ARG A 751 -17.22 22.95 17.23
C ARG A 751 -15.99 23.60 16.61
N TYR A 752 -16.16 24.85 16.15
CA TYR A 752 -15.06 25.70 15.70
C TYR A 752 -14.84 26.79 16.75
N THR A 753 -13.57 27.10 17.02
CA THR A 753 -13.18 28.26 17.83
C THR A 753 -12.88 29.43 16.90
N SER A 754 -13.45 30.60 17.19
CA SER A 754 -13.32 31.79 16.36
C SER A 754 -12.56 32.89 17.09
N GLY A 755 -11.74 33.67 16.38
CA GLY A 755 -11.04 34.82 16.95
C GLY A 755 -9.85 35.31 16.12
N PRO A 756 -9.14 36.35 16.58
CA PRO A 756 -7.91 36.82 15.92
C PRO A 756 -6.82 35.76 15.91
N GLY A 757 -6.07 35.65 14.82
CA GLY A 757 -5.01 34.64 14.67
C GLY A 757 -4.00 34.66 15.82
N ALA A 758 -3.43 35.82 16.15
CA ALA A 758 -2.36 35.95 17.13
C ALA A 758 -2.74 35.44 18.54
N THR A 759 -4.03 35.57 18.92
CA THR A 759 -4.54 35.17 20.24
C THR A 759 -5.22 33.81 20.25
N THR A 760 -5.76 33.37 19.12
CA THR A 760 -6.57 32.14 19.03
C THR A 760 -5.73 30.92 18.70
N ILE A 761 -4.71 31.09 17.84
CA ILE A 761 -3.78 30.03 17.48
C ILE A 761 -2.40 30.34 18.07
N TYR A 762 -1.64 31.23 17.43
CA TYR A 762 -0.35 31.75 17.83
C TYR A 762 0.05 32.89 16.86
N PRO A 763 0.99 33.77 17.24
CA PRO A 763 1.46 34.82 16.36
C PRO A 763 2.19 34.28 15.13
N ALA A 764 1.88 34.80 13.94
CA ALA A 764 2.50 34.36 12.69
C ALA A 764 2.55 35.50 11.66
N ALA A 765 3.74 35.80 11.17
CA ALA A 765 3.96 36.81 10.13
C ALA A 765 3.96 36.24 8.71
N GLY A 766 3.64 37.08 7.73
CA GLY A 766 3.66 36.76 6.31
C GLY A 766 2.51 35.88 5.84
N GLY A 767 1.41 35.84 6.62
CA GLY A 767 0.18 35.15 6.28
C GLY A 767 -0.61 35.85 5.17
N SER A 768 -1.31 35.08 4.34
CA SER A 768 -2.08 35.59 3.22
C SER A 768 -3.34 36.35 3.63
N ASP A 769 -3.95 35.96 4.75
CA ASP A 769 -5.14 36.57 5.33
C ASP A 769 -4.88 37.98 5.86
N ASP A 770 -3.80 38.14 6.63
CA ASP A 770 -3.33 39.44 7.10
C ASP A 770 -2.97 40.37 5.94
N TRP A 771 -2.24 39.85 4.93
CA TRP A 771 -1.88 40.60 3.73
C TRP A 771 -3.11 41.06 2.93
N ALA A 772 -4.10 40.18 2.75
CA ALA A 772 -5.33 40.53 2.05
C ALA A 772 -6.12 41.63 2.78
N TYR A 773 -6.15 41.57 4.12
CA TYR A 773 -6.79 42.60 4.95
C TYR A 773 -6.05 43.94 4.89
N ASP A 774 -4.72 43.92 5.01
CA ASP A 774 -3.88 45.13 4.89
C ASP A 774 -3.98 45.76 3.49
N LEU A 775 -4.26 44.96 2.45
CA LEU A 775 -4.54 45.45 1.09
C LEU A 775 -5.93 46.11 0.96
N GLY A 776 -6.81 45.95 1.94
CA GLY A 776 -8.16 46.51 2.00
C GLY A 776 -9.31 45.52 1.76
N VAL A 777 -9.05 44.21 1.75
CA VAL A 777 -10.10 43.18 1.67
C VAL A 777 -10.64 42.93 3.08
N LYS A 778 -11.72 43.64 3.44
CA LYS A 778 -12.30 43.62 4.79
C LYS A 778 -12.57 42.21 5.33
N TYR A 779 -13.29 41.38 4.59
CA TYR A 779 -13.67 40.04 5.06
C TYR A 779 -12.57 39.02 4.74
N SER A 780 -11.51 39.00 5.56
CA SER A 780 -10.40 38.06 5.41
C SER A 780 -10.45 36.99 6.51
N TYR A 781 -10.52 35.72 6.12
CA TYR A 781 -10.65 34.59 7.06
C TYR A 781 -9.77 33.41 6.68
N THR A 782 -9.26 32.74 7.72
CA THR A 782 -8.54 31.47 7.62
C THR A 782 -9.37 30.38 8.28
N PHE A 783 -9.70 29.32 7.53
CA PHE A 783 -10.38 28.15 8.06
C PHE A 783 -9.37 27.03 8.34
N GLU A 784 -9.19 26.64 9.60
CA GLU A 784 -8.52 25.39 9.95
C GLU A 784 -9.56 24.28 10.03
N LEU A 785 -9.62 23.40 9.04
CA LEU A 785 -10.62 22.34 8.96
C LEU A 785 -10.37 21.22 10.00
N ARG A 786 -11.13 20.13 9.87
CA ARG A 786 -11.02 18.96 10.74
C ARG A 786 -9.62 18.31 10.67
N ASP A 787 -9.21 17.60 11.71
CA ASP A 787 -9.86 17.43 13.02
C ASP A 787 -9.17 18.24 14.12
N THR A 788 -9.20 17.80 15.37
CA THR A 788 -8.49 18.43 16.49
C THR A 788 -7.24 17.64 16.91
N GLY A 789 -6.66 16.85 16.01
CA GLY A 789 -5.40 16.12 16.17
C GLY A 789 -5.51 14.60 16.30
N ARG A 790 -6.70 14.00 16.28
CA ARG A 790 -6.83 12.52 16.31
C ARG A 790 -6.21 11.91 15.05
N TYR A 791 -6.49 12.52 13.90
CA TYR A 791 -5.89 12.18 12.62
C TYR A 791 -4.94 13.28 12.14
N GLY A 792 -5.19 14.53 12.53
CA GLY A 792 -4.45 15.69 12.03
C GLY A 792 -4.53 15.75 10.51
N PHE A 793 -3.38 15.84 9.85
CA PHE A 793 -3.28 15.86 8.39
C PHE A 793 -3.69 14.53 7.71
N LEU A 794 -3.84 13.44 8.47
CA LEU A 794 -4.19 12.10 7.99
C LEU A 794 -5.68 11.77 8.11
N LEU A 795 -6.55 12.79 8.04
CA LEU A 795 -8.00 12.63 8.08
C LEU A 795 -8.47 11.62 7.00
N PRO A 796 -9.25 10.58 7.35
CA PRO A 796 -9.63 9.52 6.40
C PRO A 796 -10.64 9.99 5.34
N GLU A 797 -10.67 9.34 4.18
CA GLU A 797 -11.58 9.69 3.06
C GLU A 797 -13.06 9.65 3.49
N SER A 798 -13.43 8.73 4.37
CA SER A 798 -14.77 8.65 4.97
C SER A 798 -15.23 9.92 5.72
N GLN A 799 -14.32 10.85 6.04
CA GLN A 799 -14.63 12.14 6.66
C GLN A 799 -14.59 13.34 5.70
N ILE A 800 -14.20 13.18 4.43
CA ILE A 800 -14.25 14.27 3.43
C ILE A 800 -15.69 14.73 3.24
N GLN A 801 -16.60 13.76 3.11
CA GLN A 801 -18.03 13.96 3.23
C GLN A 801 -18.51 12.93 4.25
N PRO A 802 -18.95 13.34 5.46
CA PRO A 802 -19.52 12.43 6.44
C PRO A 802 -20.66 11.66 5.78
N THR A 803 -20.41 10.40 5.49
CA THR A 803 -21.32 9.57 4.70
C THR A 803 -22.26 8.89 5.68
N TYR A 804 -23.44 9.49 5.89
CA TYR A 804 -24.45 8.87 6.74
C TYR A 804 -24.95 7.59 6.08
N GLN A 805 -25.15 6.59 6.92
CA GLN A 805 -25.76 5.33 6.56
C GLN A 805 -27.00 5.17 7.43
N ALA A 806 -28.12 4.79 6.81
CA ALA A 806 -29.40 4.70 7.51
C ALA A 806 -30.14 3.41 7.24
N PHE A 807 -30.80 2.91 8.28
CA PHE A 807 -31.93 2.00 8.12
C PHE A 807 -33.15 2.82 7.76
N VAL A 808 -33.86 2.40 6.72
CA VAL A 808 -35.02 3.08 6.16
C VAL A 808 -36.22 2.15 6.23
N THR A 809 -37.37 2.66 6.66
CA THR A 809 -38.65 1.92 6.65
C THR A 809 -39.77 2.82 6.17
N LEU A 810 -40.91 2.23 5.83
CA LEU A 810 -42.10 2.93 5.32
C LEU A 810 -43.35 2.54 6.12
N ALA A 811 -44.17 3.52 6.47
CA ALA A 811 -45.54 3.31 6.98
C ALA A 811 -46.55 4.23 6.27
N THR A 812 -47.53 3.65 5.60
CA THR A 812 -48.60 4.40 4.92
C THR A 812 -49.87 4.55 5.76
N THR A 813 -50.03 3.74 6.81
CA THR A 813 -51.19 3.75 7.74
C THR A 813 -50.76 3.57 9.19
N ASP A 814 -51.64 3.88 10.14
CA ASP A 814 -51.38 3.65 11.58
C ASP A 814 -51.12 2.19 11.94
N SER A 815 -51.67 1.24 11.18
CA SER A 815 -51.40 -0.19 11.39
C SER A 815 -49.94 -0.52 11.10
N TYR A 816 -49.40 0.00 9.99
CA TYR A 816 -47.97 -0.14 9.67
C TYR A 816 -47.07 0.67 10.60
N ALA A 817 -47.55 1.83 11.08
CA ALA A 817 -46.80 2.65 12.03
C ALA A 817 -46.45 1.89 13.32
N LYS A 818 -47.34 1.00 13.80
CA LYS A 818 -47.04 0.11 14.95
C LYS A 818 -45.85 -0.81 14.67
N GLY A 819 -45.79 -1.40 13.48
CA GLY A 819 -44.67 -2.23 13.05
C GLY A 819 -43.35 -1.44 12.97
N VAL A 820 -43.41 -0.24 12.38
CA VAL A 820 -42.28 0.69 12.35
C VAL A 820 -41.78 1.04 13.75
N MET A 821 -42.66 1.27 14.73
CA MET A 821 -42.25 1.52 16.12
C MET A 821 -41.49 0.33 16.71
N VAL A 822 -41.95 -0.90 16.46
CA VAL A 822 -41.30 -2.13 16.93
C VAL A 822 -39.93 -2.31 16.27
N LEU A 823 -39.84 -2.13 14.95
CA LEU A 823 -38.58 -2.20 14.21
C LEU A 823 -37.56 -1.18 14.75
N GLY A 824 -37.95 0.09 14.84
CA GLY A 824 -37.08 1.16 15.34
C GLY A 824 -36.61 0.87 16.76
N LYS A 825 -37.49 0.40 17.64
CA LYS A 825 -37.12 0.00 19.00
C LYS A 825 -36.17 -1.19 19.02
N SER A 826 -36.37 -2.19 18.17
CA SER A 826 -35.51 -3.38 18.09
C SER A 826 -34.10 -3.04 17.61
N LEU A 827 -33.96 -2.15 16.61
CA LEU A 827 -32.68 -1.64 16.13
C LEU A 827 -31.92 -0.86 17.22
N ARG A 828 -32.63 0.01 17.97
CA ARG A 828 -32.04 0.75 19.10
C ARG A 828 -31.59 -0.17 20.23
N ASN A 829 -32.42 -1.15 20.60
CA ASN A 829 -32.10 -2.09 21.68
C ASN A 829 -30.85 -2.95 21.36
N HIS A 830 -30.56 -3.19 20.08
CA HIS A 830 -29.36 -3.90 19.63
C HIS A 830 -28.21 -2.96 19.24
N ASN A 831 -28.22 -1.71 19.75
CA ASN A 831 -27.12 -0.75 19.64
C ASN A 831 -26.64 -0.50 18.20
N THR A 832 -27.55 -0.33 17.25
CA THR A 832 -27.14 0.11 15.90
C THR A 832 -26.36 1.43 15.93
N SER A 833 -25.27 1.49 15.18
CA SER A 833 -24.49 2.71 14.98
C SER A 833 -25.03 3.58 13.82
N ARG A 834 -26.15 3.18 13.21
CA ARG A 834 -26.69 3.76 11.97
C ARG A 834 -27.91 4.61 12.27
N LYS A 835 -28.16 5.59 11.40
CA LYS A 835 -29.32 6.48 11.53
C LYS A 835 -30.61 5.72 11.21
N LEU A 836 -31.72 6.11 11.82
CA LEU A 836 -33.03 5.52 11.57
C LEU A 836 -33.92 6.53 10.85
N VAL A 837 -34.44 6.15 9.68
CA VAL A 837 -35.33 6.96 8.85
C VAL A 837 -36.68 6.26 8.69
N ALA A 838 -37.78 6.96 8.99
CA ALA A 838 -39.13 6.49 8.72
C ALA A 838 -39.78 7.37 7.65
N LEU A 839 -40.06 6.79 6.48
CA LEU A 839 -40.94 7.39 5.48
C LEU A 839 -42.38 7.16 5.92
N ILE A 840 -43.20 8.21 5.97
CA ILE A 840 -44.60 8.12 6.41
C ILE A 840 -45.55 8.69 5.36
N GLY A 841 -46.68 8.02 5.17
CA GLY A 841 -47.75 8.51 4.31
C GLY A 841 -48.64 9.55 5.00
N PRO A 842 -49.42 10.33 4.21
CA PRO A 842 -50.34 11.35 4.72
C PRO A 842 -51.43 10.78 5.66
N HIS A 843 -51.75 9.49 5.55
CA HIS A 843 -52.80 8.83 6.35
C HIS A 843 -52.33 8.29 7.71
N VAL A 844 -51.06 8.46 8.09
CA VAL A 844 -50.58 8.13 9.44
C VAL A 844 -51.02 9.25 10.40
N SER A 845 -51.71 8.89 11.50
CA SER A 845 -52.23 9.87 12.47
C SER A 845 -51.11 10.66 13.16
N GLU A 846 -51.44 11.89 13.57
CA GLU A 846 -50.50 12.76 14.27
C GLU A 846 -49.97 12.13 15.57
N THR A 847 -50.81 11.36 16.26
CA THR A 847 -50.43 10.59 17.45
C THR A 847 -49.32 9.58 17.14
N SER A 848 -49.45 8.82 16.04
CA SER A 848 -48.42 7.89 15.61
C SER A 848 -47.14 8.60 15.18
N ARG A 849 -47.25 9.72 14.45
CA ARG A 849 -46.10 10.54 14.02
C ARG A 849 -45.30 11.05 15.22
N ALA A 850 -45.98 11.58 16.24
CA ALA A 850 -45.34 12.07 17.45
C ALA A 850 -44.51 11.00 18.17
N VAL A 851 -44.94 9.74 18.14
CA VAL A 851 -44.16 8.61 18.70
C VAL A 851 -42.99 8.25 17.80
N LEU A 852 -43.18 8.25 16.48
CA LEU A 852 -42.11 7.96 15.52
C LEU A 852 -40.98 8.99 15.59
N HIS A 853 -41.28 10.28 15.75
CA HIS A 853 -40.28 11.34 15.93
C HIS A 853 -39.43 11.17 17.19
N LYS A 854 -39.89 10.40 18.19
CA LYS A 854 -39.10 10.08 19.39
C LYS A 854 -38.17 8.87 19.19
N LEU A 855 -38.48 7.99 18.23
CA LEU A 855 -37.76 6.74 18.01
C LEU A 855 -36.76 6.82 16.85
N TYR A 856 -37.12 7.56 15.80
CA TYR A 856 -36.36 7.70 14.56
C TYR A 856 -35.57 9.01 14.53
N ASP A 857 -34.40 9.01 13.90
CA ASP A 857 -33.58 10.22 13.70
C ASP A 857 -34.22 11.17 12.69
N GLU A 858 -34.92 10.61 11.70
CA GLU A 858 -35.61 11.35 10.63
C GLU A 858 -36.96 10.69 10.36
N VAL A 859 -38.03 11.49 10.34
CA VAL A 859 -39.37 11.04 9.92
C VAL A 859 -39.81 11.96 8.78
N ARG A 860 -40.00 11.40 7.59
CA ARG A 860 -40.25 12.16 6.36
C ARG A 860 -41.61 11.82 5.79
N LEU A 861 -42.46 12.83 5.64
CA LEU A 861 -43.72 12.70 4.92
C LEU A 861 -43.43 12.52 3.43
N VAL A 862 -44.03 11.49 2.84
CA VAL A 862 -43.90 11.18 1.41
C VAL A 862 -45.27 10.97 0.79
N ASP A 863 -45.39 11.32 -0.49
CA ASP A 863 -46.60 11.09 -1.26
C ASP A 863 -46.80 9.59 -1.47
N VAL A 864 -48.05 9.15 -1.46
CA VAL A 864 -48.38 7.74 -1.73
C VAL A 864 -48.33 7.51 -3.22
N LEU A 865 -47.46 6.60 -3.66
CA LEU A 865 -47.38 6.17 -5.06
C LEU A 865 -48.21 4.90 -5.24
N ASP A 866 -49.30 5.00 -6.00
CA ASP A 866 -50.21 3.90 -6.35
C ASP A 866 -49.83 3.29 -7.71
N SER A 867 -49.85 1.97 -7.82
CA SER A 867 -49.60 1.25 -9.07
C SER A 867 -50.74 1.32 -10.08
N GLY A 868 -51.94 1.75 -9.66
CA GLY A 868 -53.10 1.94 -10.55
C GLY A 868 -53.74 0.66 -11.09
N ASP A 869 -53.30 -0.52 -10.63
CA ASP A 869 -53.77 -1.83 -11.11
C ASP A 869 -54.85 -2.43 -10.19
N THR A 870 -55.94 -1.68 -9.99
CA THR A 870 -57.02 -2.08 -9.08
C THR A 870 -57.70 -3.39 -9.50
N ALA A 871 -57.69 -3.73 -10.81
CA ALA A 871 -58.35 -4.92 -11.34
C ALA A 871 -57.62 -6.22 -10.98
N HIS A 872 -56.29 -6.30 -11.15
CA HIS A 872 -55.53 -7.50 -10.76
C HIS A 872 -55.39 -7.63 -9.25
N LEU A 873 -55.23 -6.51 -8.53
CA LEU A 873 -55.13 -6.51 -7.07
C LEU A 873 -56.43 -6.98 -6.40
N ALA A 874 -57.59 -6.63 -6.98
CA ALA A 874 -58.88 -7.15 -6.55
C ALA A 874 -59.00 -8.66 -6.81
N LEU A 875 -58.52 -9.15 -7.96
CA LEU A 875 -58.50 -10.58 -8.29
C LEU A 875 -57.62 -11.39 -7.31
N MET A 876 -56.49 -10.82 -6.87
CA MET A 876 -55.61 -11.40 -5.86
C MET A 876 -56.07 -11.21 -4.42
N LYS A 877 -57.20 -10.53 -4.19
CA LYS A 877 -57.71 -10.14 -2.85
C LYS A 877 -56.68 -9.37 -2.00
N ARG A 878 -55.83 -8.57 -2.64
CA ARG A 878 -54.74 -7.80 -2.00
C ARG A 878 -54.69 -6.34 -2.50
N PRO A 879 -55.76 -5.55 -2.29
CA PRO A 879 -55.80 -4.14 -2.70
C PRO A 879 -54.75 -3.26 -1.99
N ASP A 880 -54.25 -3.72 -0.84
CA ASP A 880 -53.19 -3.07 -0.05
C ASP A 880 -51.84 -2.98 -0.78
N LEU A 881 -51.61 -3.79 -1.82
CA LEU A 881 -50.34 -3.79 -2.56
C LEU A 881 -50.23 -2.64 -3.56
N GLY A 882 -51.30 -1.90 -3.86
CA GLY A 882 -51.26 -0.79 -4.82
C GLY A 882 -50.28 0.31 -4.41
N VAL A 883 -50.14 0.56 -3.10
CA VAL A 883 -49.29 1.63 -2.57
C VAL A 883 -47.81 1.25 -2.42
N THR A 884 -47.41 0.04 -2.85
CA THR A 884 -46.05 -0.49 -2.60
C THR A 884 -44.96 0.33 -3.31
N PHE A 885 -45.30 1.03 -4.41
CA PHE A 885 -44.38 1.94 -5.11
C PHE A 885 -43.92 3.11 -4.25
N THR A 886 -44.61 3.43 -3.16
CA THR A 886 -44.19 4.47 -2.20
C THR A 886 -42.78 4.19 -1.65
N LYS A 887 -42.32 2.91 -1.64
CA LYS A 887 -40.94 2.54 -1.27
C LYS A 887 -39.88 3.19 -2.18
N LEU A 888 -40.22 3.60 -3.41
CA LEU A 888 -39.28 4.24 -4.33
C LEU A 888 -38.72 5.55 -3.79
N HIS A 889 -39.45 6.25 -2.91
CA HIS A 889 -38.94 7.44 -2.22
C HIS A 889 -37.65 7.20 -1.44
N CYS A 890 -37.30 5.94 -1.14
CA CYS A 890 -35.98 5.56 -0.64
C CYS A 890 -34.83 6.18 -1.45
N TRP A 891 -34.93 6.22 -2.78
CA TRP A 891 -33.86 6.76 -3.63
C TRP A 891 -33.74 8.28 -3.60
N SER A 892 -34.74 8.99 -3.09
CA SER A 892 -34.71 10.45 -2.88
C SER A 892 -33.94 10.88 -1.61
N LEU A 893 -33.47 9.92 -0.81
CA LEU A 893 -32.70 10.14 0.42
C LEU A 893 -31.21 10.41 0.13
N THR A 894 -30.92 11.32 -0.81
CA THR A 894 -29.59 11.54 -1.41
C THR A 894 -28.54 12.11 -0.45
N HIS A 895 -28.94 12.52 0.75
CA HIS A 895 -28.03 12.88 1.84
C HIS A 895 -27.42 11.67 2.57
N TYR A 896 -27.93 10.46 2.33
CA TYR A 896 -27.32 9.22 2.80
C TYR A 896 -26.51 8.54 1.69
N SER A 897 -25.35 8.01 2.08
CA SER A 897 -24.39 7.34 1.18
C SER A 897 -24.77 5.92 0.80
N LYS A 898 -25.49 5.24 1.69
CA LYS A 898 -25.95 3.87 1.57
C LYS A 898 -27.02 3.65 2.62
N CYS A 899 -28.09 2.97 2.22
CA CYS A 899 -29.21 2.68 3.08
C CYS A 899 -29.54 1.19 3.05
N VAL A 900 -30.17 0.73 4.12
CA VAL A 900 -30.79 -0.59 4.20
C VAL A 900 -32.27 -0.38 4.42
N PHE A 901 -33.08 -0.74 3.44
CA PHE A 901 -34.52 -0.75 3.59
C PHE A 901 -34.95 -1.98 4.37
N MET A 902 -35.88 -1.80 5.31
CA MET A 902 -36.50 -2.86 6.09
C MET A 902 -38.01 -2.58 6.17
N ASP A 903 -38.83 -3.58 5.86
CA ASP A 903 -40.28 -3.46 5.98
C ASP A 903 -40.72 -3.32 7.44
N ALA A 904 -41.87 -2.68 7.63
CA ALA A 904 -42.45 -2.44 8.96
C ALA A 904 -42.80 -3.75 9.71
N ASP A 905 -42.84 -4.89 9.02
CA ASP A 905 -43.11 -6.21 9.60
C ASP A 905 -41.82 -7.01 9.90
N THR A 906 -40.66 -6.35 9.92
CA THR A 906 -39.37 -6.95 10.29
C THR A 906 -39.03 -6.70 11.76
N LEU A 907 -38.48 -7.72 12.41
CA LEU A 907 -37.95 -7.62 13.78
C LEU A 907 -36.47 -8.02 13.80
N VAL A 908 -35.64 -7.16 14.41
CA VAL A 908 -34.20 -7.39 14.56
C VAL A 908 -33.88 -8.03 15.90
N LEU A 909 -33.16 -9.15 15.88
CA LEU A 909 -32.78 -9.94 17.07
C LEU A 909 -31.31 -9.80 17.47
N ALA A 910 -30.49 -9.14 16.66
CA ALA A 910 -29.08 -8.86 16.93
C ALA A 910 -28.64 -7.60 16.16
N ASN A 911 -27.46 -7.05 16.45
CA ASN A 911 -26.96 -5.93 15.65
C ASN A 911 -26.71 -6.37 14.20
N VAL A 912 -27.39 -5.74 13.24
CA VAL A 912 -27.34 -6.04 11.81
C VAL A 912 -26.62 -4.96 10.98
N ASP A 913 -25.75 -4.15 11.61
CA ASP A 913 -25.01 -3.07 10.92
C ASP A 913 -24.07 -3.60 9.81
N GLU A 914 -23.72 -4.89 9.84
CA GLU A 914 -22.99 -5.56 8.76
C GLU A 914 -23.74 -5.60 7.41
N LEU A 915 -25.05 -5.34 7.40
CA LEU A 915 -25.82 -5.19 6.15
C LEU A 915 -25.28 -4.05 5.28
N PHE A 916 -24.70 -3.01 5.87
CA PHE A 916 -24.11 -1.90 5.12
C PHE A 916 -22.81 -2.27 4.40
N ASP A 917 -22.16 -3.38 4.75
CA ASP A 917 -20.99 -3.89 4.05
C ASP A 917 -21.38 -4.63 2.75
N ARG A 918 -22.67 -4.92 2.55
CA ARG A 918 -23.17 -5.65 1.37
C ARG A 918 -23.19 -4.74 0.13
N GLU A 919 -23.13 -5.36 -1.04
CA GLU A 919 -23.23 -4.63 -2.30
C GLU A 919 -24.63 -4.00 -2.45
N GLU A 920 -24.69 -2.94 -3.24
CA GLU A 920 -25.96 -2.30 -3.57
C GLU A 920 -26.88 -3.26 -4.32
N LEU A 921 -28.17 -3.20 -3.97
CA LEU A 921 -29.24 -4.12 -4.38
C LEU A 921 -28.97 -5.57 -3.92
N SER A 922 -28.38 -5.75 -2.74
CA SER A 922 -28.42 -7.04 -2.05
C SER A 922 -29.77 -7.21 -1.36
N ALA A 923 -30.46 -8.31 -1.59
CA ALA A 923 -31.80 -8.57 -1.06
C ALA A 923 -31.97 -10.04 -0.60
N ALA A 924 -33.02 -10.29 0.20
CA ALA A 924 -33.35 -11.64 0.66
C ALA A 924 -33.92 -12.49 -0.51
N PRO A 925 -33.57 -13.79 -0.63
CA PRO A 925 -34.13 -14.67 -1.66
C PRO A 925 -35.65 -14.91 -1.46
N ASP A 926 -36.41 -14.99 -2.55
CA ASP A 926 -37.86 -15.31 -2.53
C ASP A 926 -38.09 -16.80 -2.90
N PRO A 927 -39.00 -17.55 -2.22
CA PRO A 927 -39.27 -18.95 -2.56
C PRO A 927 -40.18 -19.20 -3.78
N GLY A 928 -40.72 -18.17 -4.45
CA GLY A 928 -41.78 -18.35 -5.48
C GLY A 928 -41.54 -17.64 -6.80
N TRP A 929 -41.97 -18.26 -7.91
CA TRP A 929 -42.03 -17.64 -9.24
C TRP A 929 -43.12 -16.56 -9.29
N PRO A 930 -42.97 -15.41 -9.99
CA PRO A 930 -41.90 -15.05 -10.93
C PRO A 930 -40.69 -14.31 -10.32
N ASP A 931 -40.72 -13.98 -9.04
CA ASP A 931 -39.73 -13.09 -8.40
C ASP A 931 -38.49 -13.86 -7.91
N CYS A 932 -37.31 -13.25 -8.08
CA CYS A 932 -36.05 -13.85 -7.65
C CYS A 932 -35.62 -13.44 -6.23
N PHE A 933 -36.23 -12.40 -5.65
CA PHE A 933 -35.88 -11.84 -4.33
C PHE A 933 -37.04 -11.05 -3.71
N ASN A 934 -37.07 -11.00 -2.39
CA ASN A 934 -38.03 -10.29 -1.57
C ASN A 934 -37.56 -8.86 -1.28
N SER A 935 -38.44 -7.86 -1.44
CA SER A 935 -38.13 -6.43 -1.21
C SER A 935 -38.37 -5.94 0.21
N GLY A 936 -38.57 -6.85 1.17
CA GLY A 936 -38.76 -6.52 2.58
C GLY A 936 -37.47 -6.24 3.33
N VAL A 937 -36.32 -6.70 2.83
CA VAL A 937 -35.00 -6.23 3.27
C VAL A 937 -34.08 -6.11 2.07
N PHE A 938 -33.58 -4.91 1.79
CA PHE A 938 -32.60 -4.71 0.72
C PHE A 938 -31.64 -3.54 0.99
N VAL A 939 -30.42 -3.67 0.47
CA VAL A 939 -29.38 -2.65 0.56
C VAL A 939 -29.42 -1.81 -0.71
N PHE A 940 -29.34 -0.49 -0.62
CA PHE A 940 -29.38 0.39 -1.79
C PHE A 940 -28.53 1.65 -1.59
N ARG A 941 -28.23 2.35 -2.69
CA ARG A 941 -27.63 3.68 -2.66
C ARG A 941 -28.65 4.70 -3.18
N PRO A 942 -29.05 5.68 -2.38
CA PRO A 942 -29.91 6.76 -2.85
C PRO A 942 -29.30 7.49 -4.05
N SER A 943 -30.14 7.84 -5.03
CA SER A 943 -29.74 8.51 -6.26
C SER A 943 -30.98 9.09 -6.94
N GLU A 944 -30.98 10.41 -7.16
CA GLU A 944 -32.11 11.09 -7.82
C GLU A 944 -32.32 10.58 -9.25
N ASP A 945 -31.23 10.34 -9.99
CA ASP A 945 -31.27 9.74 -11.32
C ASP A 945 -31.91 8.34 -11.31
N THR A 946 -31.60 7.53 -10.30
CA THR A 946 -32.22 6.21 -10.15
C THR A 946 -33.68 6.32 -9.73
N TYR A 947 -34.02 7.25 -8.85
CA TYR A 947 -35.40 7.54 -8.46
C TYR A 947 -36.25 7.92 -9.68
N SER A 948 -35.80 8.88 -10.49
CA SER A 948 -36.52 9.31 -11.70
C SER A 948 -36.70 8.17 -12.71
N LYS A 949 -35.65 7.36 -12.93
CA LYS A 949 -35.72 6.19 -13.84
C LYS A 949 -36.69 5.12 -13.34
N LEU A 950 -36.69 4.84 -12.03
CA LEU A 950 -37.62 3.89 -11.42
C LEU A 950 -39.07 4.38 -11.55
N LEU A 951 -39.32 5.67 -11.30
CA LEU A 951 -40.64 6.25 -11.42
C LEU A 951 -41.14 6.25 -12.87
N GLN A 952 -40.30 6.65 -13.83
CA GLN A 952 -40.62 6.61 -15.25
C GLN A 952 -40.94 5.18 -15.71
N TYR A 953 -40.13 4.20 -15.30
CA TYR A 953 -40.34 2.80 -15.66
C TYR A 953 -41.67 2.25 -15.11
N CYS A 954 -42.00 2.57 -13.86
CA CYS A 954 -43.28 2.18 -13.26
C CYS A 954 -44.48 2.77 -14.02
N THR A 955 -44.39 4.02 -14.46
CA THR A 955 -45.43 4.69 -15.25
C THR A 955 -45.60 4.06 -16.64
N GLU A 956 -44.51 3.65 -17.28
CA GLU A 956 -44.53 3.11 -18.64
C GLU A 956 -44.94 1.63 -18.71
N HIS A 957 -44.55 0.81 -17.72
CA HIS A 957 -44.67 -0.65 -17.80
C HIS A 957 -45.59 -1.29 -16.75
N GLY A 958 -46.01 -0.54 -15.73
CA GLY A 958 -46.78 -1.06 -14.59
C GLY A 958 -46.05 -2.13 -13.78
N SER A 959 -46.78 -2.86 -12.93
CA SER A 959 -46.29 -4.04 -12.20
C SER A 959 -47.33 -5.16 -12.27
N PHE A 960 -46.90 -6.37 -12.65
CA PHE A 960 -47.79 -7.52 -12.87
C PHE A 960 -48.50 -8.01 -11.59
N ASP A 961 -47.93 -7.77 -10.43
CA ASP A 961 -48.49 -8.17 -9.13
C ASP A 961 -48.73 -6.97 -8.19
N GLY A 962 -48.59 -5.74 -8.72
CA GLY A 962 -48.64 -4.50 -7.96
C GLY A 962 -47.51 -4.31 -6.95
N LYS A 963 -46.58 -5.27 -6.81
CA LYS A 963 -45.48 -5.17 -5.85
C LYS A 963 -44.22 -4.61 -6.50
N SER A 964 -43.39 -3.95 -5.69
CA SER A 964 -42.07 -3.47 -6.12
C SER A 964 -41.06 -4.55 -6.55
N PRO A 965 -41.02 -5.79 -5.99
CA PRO A 965 -40.08 -6.85 -6.40
C PRO A 965 -40.07 -7.14 -7.90
N SER A 966 -41.26 -7.21 -8.52
CA SER A 966 -41.39 -7.56 -9.94
C SER A 966 -40.92 -6.45 -10.89
N VAL A 967 -40.93 -5.19 -10.43
CA VAL A 967 -40.28 -4.05 -11.11
C VAL A 967 -38.76 -4.18 -11.02
N TYR A 968 -38.22 -4.47 -9.83
CA TYR A 968 -36.77 -4.67 -9.66
C TYR A 968 -36.24 -5.91 -10.41
N CYS A 969 -37.04 -6.97 -10.54
CA CYS A 969 -36.71 -8.18 -11.32
C CYS A 969 -36.68 -7.91 -12.84
N ARG A 970 -37.62 -7.13 -13.37
CA ARG A 970 -37.68 -6.80 -14.81
C ARG A 970 -36.59 -5.80 -15.24
N LEU A 971 -36.23 -4.82 -14.41
CA LEU A 971 -35.14 -3.86 -14.67
C LEU A 971 -33.76 -4.52 -14.90
N ARG A 972 -33.59 -5.79 -14.52
CA ARG A 972 -32.31 -6.52 -14.55
C ARG A 972 -32.29 -7.72 -15.51
N GLY A 973 -33.39 -8.09 -16.14
CA GLY A 973 -33.44 -9.20 -17.10
C GLY A 973 -33.14 -10.56 -16.45
N CYS A 974 -33.96 -10.99 -15.48
CA CYS A 974 -33.91 -12.38 -14.98
C CYS A 974 -34.39 -13.42 -16.02
N THR A 975 -34.96 -12.96 -17.14
CA THR A 975 -35.19 -13.75 -18.37
C THR A 975 -34.72 -12.90 -19.56
N GLU A 976 -33.51 -13.19 -20.05
CA GLU A 976 -32.88 -12.75 -21.32
C GLU A 976 -33.15 -11.34 -21.88
N GLY A 977 -32.10 -10.49 -21.94
CA GLY A 977 -32.02 -9.32 -22.83
C GLY A 977 -31.87 -7.96 -22.15
N VAL A 978 -30.65 -7.39 -22.20
CA VAL A 978 -30.24 -5.98 -22.00
C VAL A 978 -30.96 -5.19 -20.86
N GLY A 979 -30.39 -5.23 -19.63
CA GLY A 979 -30.86 -4.42 -18.50
C GLY A 979 -30.20 -3.04 -18.36
N MET A 980 -30.97 -2.02 -17.99
CA MET A 980 -30.56 -0.61 -17.85
C MET A 980 -29.43 -0.33 -16.82
N LEU A 981 -29.26 -1.19 -15.80
CA LEU A 981 -28.39 -0.90 -14.63
C LEU A 981 -27.06 -1.67 -14.60
N GLY A 982 -26.76 -2.52 -15.59
CA GLY A 982 -25.42 -3.11 -15.81
C GLY A 982 -24.77 -3.94 -14.68
N ARG A 983 -25.46 -4.23 -13.57
CA ARG A 983 -24.91 -4.98 -12.41
C ARG A 983 -25.73 -6.25 -12.15
N LYS A 984 -25.22 -7.24 -11.39
CA LYS A 984 -25.97 -8.43 -10.93
C LYS A 984 -26.55 -8.21 -9.52
N CYS A 985 -27.75 -8.71 -9.24
CA CYS A 985 -28.34 -8.69 -7.88
C CYS A 985 -27.66 -9.80 -7.06
N VAL A 986 -27.23 -9.50 -5.83
CA VAL A 986 -26.52 -10.47 -4.97
C VAL A 986 -27.48 -10.94 -3.88
N LEU A 987 -27.86 -12.21 -3.89
CA LEU A 987 -28.67 -12.79 -2.83
C LEU A 987 -27.92 -12.71 -1.49
N LEU A 988 -28.64 -12.35 -0.41
CA LEU A 988 -28.16 -12.49 0.96
C LEU A 988 -27.98 -13.99 1.31
N ALA A 989 -26.92 -14.62 0.80
CA ALA A 989 -26.73 -16.06 0.81
C ALA A 989 -26.23 -16.64 2.16
N SER A 990 -26.17 -15.83 3.22
CA SER A 990 -25.76 -16.33 4.54
C SER A 990 -26.99 -16.78 5.33
N ARG A 991 -27.16 -18.11 5.49
CA ARG A 991 -28.16 -18.72 6.40
C ARG A 991 -28.05 -18.22 7.86
N HIS A 992 -26.97 -17.53 8.23
CA HIS A 992 -26.82 -16.92 9.54
C HIS A 992 -27.56 -15.58 9.69
N LEU A 993 -27.57 -14.74 8.66
CA LEU A 993 -28.15 -13.38 8.72
C LEU A 993 -29.68 -13.37 8.81
N LEU A 994 -30.33 -14.29 8.09
CA LEU A 994 -31.79 -14.45 8.15
C LEU A 994 -32.28 -15.07 9.47
N ARG A 995 -31.38 -15.53 10.36
CA ARG A 995 -31.78 -15.95 11.73
C ARG A 995 -31.94 -14.75 12.66
N ASP A 996 -31.28 -13.64 12.35
CA ASP A 996 -31.24 -12.45 13.20
C ASP A 996 -32.32 -11.42 12.78
N ILE A 997 -33.10 -11.71 11.73
CA ILE A 997 -34.24 -10.92 11.26
C ILE A 997 -35.43 -11.86 11.06
N ILE A 998 -36.53 -11.65 11.79
CA ILE A 998 -37.76 -12.44 11.63
C ILE A 998 -38.84 -11.61 10.92
N PRO A 999 -39.43 -12.10 9.80
CA PRO A 999 -40.65 -11.52 9.24
C PRO A 999 -41.86 -11.92 10.10
N MET A 1000 -42.69 -10.95 10.50
CA MET A 1000 -43.86 -11.19 11.36
C MET A 1000 -45.04 -11.87 10.64
N TRP A 1001 -44.90 -12.25 9.36
CA TRP A 1001 -45.92 -12.97 8.58
C TRP A 1001 -45.46 -14.39 8.20
N SER A 1002 -45.71 -15.34 9.09
CA SER A 1002 -46.06 -16.71 8.68
C SER A 1002 -47.30 -17.11 9.47
N GLY A 1003 -48.32 -17.61 8.78
CA GLY A 1003 -49.53 -18.16 9.37
C GLY A 1003 -49.25 -19.45 10.16
N ILE A 1004 -48.43 -19.37 11.20
CA ILE A 1004 -48.46 -20.32 12.30
C ILE A 1004 -49.56 -19.84 13.21
N LYS A 1005 -50.64 -20.64 13.30
CA LYS A 1005 -51.66 -20.52 14.35
C LYS A 1005 -50.96 -20.19 15.67
N LEU A 1006 -51.12 -18.96 16.16
CA LEU A 1006 -50.79 -18.56 17.53
C LEU A 1006 -51.80 -19.22 18.47
N ASN A 1007 -51.74 -20.54 18.58
CA ASN A 1007 -52.22 -21.29 19.73
C ASN A 1007 -50.98 -21.83 20.44
N GLY A 1008 -50.62 -21.18 21.53
CA GLY A 1008 -49.72 -21.73 22.52
C GLY A 1008 -48.33 -21.08 22.56
N VAL A 1009 -48.16 -20.28 23.62
CA VAL A 1009 -46.89 -20.08 24.34
C VAL A 1009 -45.83 -19.22 23.66
N CYS A 1010 -45.71 -17.97 24.10
CA CYS A 1010 -44.53 -17.53 24.86
C CYS A 1010 -44.76 -16.15 25.49
N ARG A 1011 -44.90 -16.13 26.82
CA ARG A 1011 -44.35 -15.08 27.67
C ARG A 1011 -42.82 -15.23 27.65
N CYS A 1012 -42.10 -14.17 27.31
CA CYS A 1012 -40.84 -13.72 27.93
C CYS A 1012 -40.50 -12.34 27.37
#